data_AF-A0A7C6VV88-F1
#
_entry.id   AF-A0A7C6VV88-F1
#
_cell.length_a   1.000
_cell.length_b   1.000
_cell.length_c   1.000
_cell.angle_alpha   90.00
_cell.angle_beta   90.00
_cell.angle_gamma   90.00
#
_symmetry.space_group_name_H-M   'P 1'
#
loop_
_entity.id
_entity.type
_entity.pdbx_description
1 polymer ?
#
loop_
_entity_poly.entity_id
_entity_poly.type
_entity_poly.pdbx_seq_one_letter_code
_entity_poly.pdbx_strand_id
1 'polypeptide(L)'
;MMWRKVLAAVAILLAASCFVHAQGTSITNFTVPYTSYLYDFWEKAVPSPQAYLPSRTVSGEDLQVGAFNNPSDLFVSEQGEIYIVDTGNHRIVVADRDFKLLRVISSFGDGDGFRSPMGVFVTLEGDIYVADTGNARIVHLNPDGTLHRIVPAPQSDIEGVLPANFNYRPLKVGVDQHGRIYVIAQDLYEGFISFSADGQFRGFVGAPRVNPSLADYLWSRFATKEQRQRIRAFLPTEYTNFDLDPEGFIYATSHAEDKAEDEGGIAIKIRRINAKGEDLLRRLGFSIPMGDVEFPDRWSTATRRTSSMLVDITVQPYGVYSVLDGNRGRVFTYDNNGNLLYEFSYYGTNHGQVSSPVAIDALDRTMFVLDSKRGGVVVFEPTDYALLIWAALDAYDRGDYYLAEKIWGQLLVLNSNFDVAYTGIGRALLRRDEYAEAMKNFKLGNNRSEYSDAFELYRKEMVYEHFPKAAAVFVVVLAAIFAARRLWRGRKARPVAQEAAAAGAKRRRFGQKTLESLCFGLYVIIHPFDGFERLKKERKGTPLAATIILALVVLTFVFARQYTGFIFNRADLSKINLLAEIGSVVLPFLLWAFVNWALTTLMEGKGTLKDVYIASAFALIPVIITVVPLTVVSNFLIQEEGAFYYMLMSAGLGWAVVLLIVGATMVTHEYDFRKTIFTCIATLMGMAFALFLGLLFIALTEQVIMFVRQLLTEAIHRT
;
A
#
# COMPACT_ATOMS: atom_id res chain seq x y z
N MET A 1 34.87 -52.31 46.21
CA MET A 1 33.62 -51.84 46.86
C MET A 1 33.28 -50.37 46.58
N MET A 2 34.28 -49.50 46.37
CA MET A 2 34.09 -48.06 46.11
C MET A 2 33.46 -47.74 44.74
N TRP A 3 33.83 -48.47 43.68
CA TRP A 3 33.34 -48.18 42.32
C TRP A 3 31.84 -48.42 42.12
N ARG A 4 31.26 -49.41 42.83
CA ARG A 4 29.82 -49.67 42.82
C ARG A 4 29.01 -48.54 43.47
N LYS A 5 29.56 -47.88 44.50
CA LYS A 5 28.92 -46.73 45.15
C LYS A 5 28.98 -45.47 44.27
N VAL A 6 30.08 -45.29 43.53
CA VAL A 6 30.22 -44.19 42.57
C VAL A 6 29.27 -44.37 41.37
N LEU A 7 29.17 -45.59 40.82
CA LEU A 7 28.22 -45.88 39.74
C LEU A 7 26.76 -45.74 40.18
N ALA A 8 26.41 -46.13 41.41
CA ALA A 8 25.08 -45.91 41.96
C ALA A 8 24.77 -44.42 42.16
N ALA A 9 25.74 -43.63 42.65
CA ALA A 9 25.58 -42.19 42.81
C ALA A 9 25.42 -41.46 41.46
N VAL A 10 26.17 -41.87 40.43
CA VAL A 10 26.06 -41.32 39.07
C VAL A 10 24.73 -41.73 38.42
N ALA A 11 24.25 -42.96 38.63
CA ALA A 11 22.94 -43.39 38.14
C ALA A 11 21.78 -42.65 38.84
N ILE A 12 21.90 -42.37 40.14
CA ILE A 12 20.91 -41.58 40.89
C ILE A 12 20.93 -40.11 40.46
N LEU A 13 22.11 -39.53 40.18
CA LEU A 13 22.23 -38.18 39.63
C LEU A 13 21.68 -38.08 38.20
N LEU A 14 21.91 -39.09 37.35
CA LEU A 14 21.34 -39.16 35.99
C LEU A 14 19.82 -39.34 36.02
N ALA A 15 19.30 -40.20 36.91
CA ALA A 15 17.86 -40.35 37.10
C ALA A 15 17.21 -39.08 37.66
N ALA A 16 17.86 -38.39 38.60
CA ALA A 16 17.39 -37.10 39.13
C ALA A 16 17.41 -35.99 38.05
N SER A 17 18.40 -35.97 37.16
CA SER A 17 18.40 -35.03 36.03
C SER A 17 17.29 -35.32 35.00
N CYS A 18 16.90 -36.58 34.82
CA CYS A 18 15.77 -36.95 33.97
C CYS A 18 14.40 -36.63 34.60
N PHE A 19 14.28 -36.63 35.93
CA PHE A 19 13.04 -36.25 36.61
C PHE A 19 12.84 -34.74 36.77
N VAL A 20 13.92 -33.94 36.78
CA VAL A 20 13.83 -32.46 36.84
C VAL A 20 13.58 -31.83 35.46
N HIS A 21 13.80 -32.55 34.36
CA HIS A 21 13.39 -32.13 33.00
C HIS A 21 11.96 -32.52 32.62
N ALA A 22 11.19 -33.11 33.54
CA ALA A 22 9.81 -33.54 33.31
C ALA A 22 8.75 -32.66 34.02
N GLN A 23 9.16 -31.56 34.68
CA GLN A 23 8.26 -30.53 35.18
C GLN A 23 8.62 -29.17 34.59
N GLY A 24 8.44 -29.11 33.28
CA GLY A 24 8.29 -27.91 32.49
C GLY A 24 7.22 -28.19 31.44
N THR A 25 6.03 -28.62 31.87
CA THR A 25 4.87 -28.68 30.99
C THR A 25 4.37 -27.25 30.79
N SER A 26 5.05 -26.48 29.95
CA SER A 26 4.36 -25.48 29.13
C SER A 26 3.56 -26.26 28.10
N ILE A 27 2.33 -26.64 28.45
CA ILE A 27 1.38 -27.14 27.46
C ILE A 27 0.90 -25.91 26.67
N THR A 28 1.64 -25.57 25.63
CA THR A 28 1.10 -24.88 24.44
C THR A 28 1.80 -25.42 23.19
N ASN A 29 1.86 -26.74 23.02
CA ASN A 29 2.19 -27.37 21.74
C ASN A 29 0.99 -27.31 20.79
N PHE A 30 0.48 -26.12 20.49
CA PHE A 30 -0.39 -25.95 19.33
C PHE A 30 0.50 -25.75 18.09
N THR A 31 0.91 -26.86 17.48
CA THR A 31 1.47 -26.81 16.13
C THR A 31 0.33 -26.60 15.13
N VAL A 32 0.17 -25.37 14.66
CA VAL A 32 -0.76 -25.07 13.56
C VAL A 32 -0.10 -25.36 12.21
N PRO A 33 -0.84 -25.85 11.20
CA PRO A 33 -0.27 -26.24 9.89
C PRO A 33 -0.07 -25.05 8.93
N TYR A 34 0.04 -23.84 9.47
CA TYR A 34 0.18 -22.59 8.71
C TYR A 34 1.15 -21.65 9.41
N THR A 35 1.67 -20.69 8.65
CA THR A 35 2.62 -19.66 9.11
C THR A 35 1.95 -18.29 9.05
N SER A 36 2.25 -17.42 10.02
CA SER A 36 1.84 -16.02 9.99
C SER A 36 2.89 -15.14 9.32
N TYR A 37 2.46 -14.04 8.73
CA TYR A 37 3.33 -13.09 8.07
C TYR A 37 2.82 -11.64 8.19
N LEU A 38 3.69 -10.69 7.86
CA LEU A 38 3.38 -9.27 7.68
C LEU A 38 3.87 -8.83 6.30
N TYR A 39 3.58 -7.60 5.91
CA TYR A 39 4.14 -7.00 4.70
C TYR A 39 5.20 -5.96 5.07
N ASP A 40 6.36 -6.05 4.41
CA ASP A 40 7.35 -4.98 4.46
C ASP A 40 6.91 -3.76 3.62
N PHE A 41 7.67 -2.67 3.69
CA PHE A 41 7.42 -1.46 2.90
C PHE A 41 7.34 -1.70 1.37
N TRP A 42 7.93 -2.78 0.86
CA TRP A 42 7.91 -3.16 -0.56
C TRP A 42 6.82 -4.18 -0.87
N GLU A 43 5.83 -4.31 0.02
CA GLU A 43 4.67 -5.18 -0.11
C GLU A 43 5.01 -6.67 -0.15
N LYS A 44 6.18 -7.06 0.36
CA LYS A 44 6.60 -8.46 0.41
C LYS A 44 6.23 -9.11 1.72
N ALA A 45 5.71 -10.34 1.63
CA ALA A 45 5.42 -11.14 2.81
C ALA A 45 6.72 -11.48 3.59
N VAL A 46 6.79 -11.06 4.85
CA VAL A 46 7.87 -11.36 5.80
C VAL A 46 7.32 -12.18 6.97
N PRO A 47 8.05 -13.21 7.44
CA PRO A 47 7.57 -14.05 8.54
C PRO A 47 7.26 -13.26 9.81
N SER A 48 6.17 -13.63 10.49
CA SER A 48 5.73 -13.05 11.76
C SER A 48 5.35 -14.15 12.75
N PRO A 49 5.50 -13.94 14.07
CA PRO A 49 4.94 -14.83 15.08
C PRO A 49 3.42 -14.97 14.94
N GLN A 50 2.89 -16.11 15.38
CA GLN A 50 1.45 -16.35 15.41
C GLN A 50 0.78 -15.43 16.43
N ALA A 51 -0.11 -14.56 15.98
CA ALA A 51 -0.87 -13.67 16.85
C ALA A 51 -1.99 -14.40 17.59
N TYR A 52 -2.60 -15.38 16.95
CA TYR A 52 -3.75 -16.11 17.46
C TYR A 52 -3.60 -17.61 17.21
N LEU A 53 -4.06 -18.42 18.16
CA LEU A 53 -4.05 -19.87 18.06
C LEU A 53 -5.44 -20.45 18.33
N PRO A 54 -5.84 -21.48 17.57
CA PRO A 54 -7.13 -22.14 17.78
C PRO A 54 -7.15 -22.86 19.13
N SER A 55 -8.12 -22.55 19.98
CA SER A 55 -8.29 -23.21 21.28
C SER A 55 -9.30 -24.36 21.23
N ARG A 56 -10.43 -24.15 20.55
CA ARG A 56 -11.50 -25.14 20.39
C ARG A 56 -12.35 -24.85 19.16
N THR A 57 -13.04 -25.88 18.68
CA THR A 57 -14.13 -25.76 17.70
C THR A 57 -15.39 -26.29 18.34
N VAL A 58 -16.50 -25.56 18.22
CA VAL A 58 -17.79 -25.94 18.81
C VAL A 58 -18.83 -26.10 17.70
N SER A 59 -19.43 -27.28 17.61
CA SER A 59 -20.53 -27.56 16.68
C SER A 59 -21.90 -27.49 17.35
N GLY A 60 -22.96 -27.61 16.54
CA GLY A 60 -24.33 -27.68 17.06
C GLY A 60 -24.60 -28.94 17.91
N GLU A 61 -23.87 -30.03 17.66
CA GLU A 61 -23.91 -31.23 18.51
C GLU A 61 -23.33 -30.98 19.91
N ASP A 62 -22.22 -30.25 20.00
CA ASP A 62 -21.61 -29.89 21.29
C ASP A 62 -22.56 -29.05 22.15
N LEU A 63 -23.36 -28.21 21.50
CA LEU A 63 -24.41 -27.39 22.11
C LEU A 63 -25.72 -28.14 22.38
N GLN A 64 -25.81 -29.43 22.04
CA GLN A 64 -27.02 -30.26 22.19
C GLN A 64 -28.24 -29.76 21.39
N VAL A 65 -28.01 -29.01 20.31
CA VAL A 65 -29.06 -28.49 19.43
C VAL A 65 -29.15 -29.25 18.09
N GLY A 66 -28.28 -30.25 17.88
CA GLY A 66 -28.12 -30.96 16.62
C GLY A 66 -27.29 -30.18 15.59
N ALA A 67 -26.90 -30.82 14.50
CA ALA A 67 -26.04 -30.24 13.47
C ALA A 67 -26.55 -28.86 12.98
N PHE A 68 -25.65 -27.89 12.92
CA PHE A 68 -25.94 -26.64 12.22
C PHE A 68 -26.13 -26.92 10.72
N ASN A 69 -27.05 -26.19 10.10
CA ASN A 69 -27.40 -26.32 8.69
C ASN A 69 -27.20 -24.98 7.99
N ASN A 70 -26.09 -24.84 7.27
CA ASN A 70 -25.70 -23.62 6.56
C ASN A 70 -25.81 -22.36 7.44
N PRO A 71 -25.17 -22.32 8.63
CA PRO A 71 -25.24 -21.15 9.49
C PRO A 71 -24.57 -19.97 8.77
N SER A 72 -25.15 -18.77 8.88
CA SER A 72 -24.78 -17.63 8.02
C SER A 72 -24.13 -16.47 8.76
N ASP A 73 -24.38 -16.32 10.06
CA ASP A 73 -23.94 -15.17 10.84
C ASP A 73 -23.75 -15.52 12.32
N LEU A 74 -22.93 -14.73 13.00
CA LEU A 74 -22.57 -14.84 14.41
C LEU A 74 -22.53 -13.44 15.00
N PHE A 75 -23.00 -13.30 16.25
CA PHE A 75 -22.80 -12.09 17.04
C PHE A 75 -22.45 -12.45 18.48
N VAL A 76 -21.49 -11.75 19.08
CA VAL A 76 -21.06 -11.95 20.46
C VAL A 76 -21.29 -10.65 21.23
N SER A 77 -22.18 -10.71 22.21
CA SER A 77 -22.50 -9.57 23.07
C SER A 77 -21.40 -9.29 24.10
N GLU A 78 -21.31 -8.05 24.56
CA GLU A 78 -20.41 -7.61 25.66
C GLU A 78 -20.65 -8.38 26.96
N GLN A 79 -21.85 -8.93 27.18
CA GLN A 79 -22.17 -9.78 28.33
C GLN A 79 -21.60 -11.20 28.20
N GLY A 80 -21.09 -11.56 27.02
CA GLY A 80 -20.54 -12.86 26.67
C GLY A 80 -21.60 -13.88 26.24
N GLU A 81 -22.77 -13.43 25.79
CA GLU A 81 -23.74 -14.29 25.08
C GLU A 81 -23.39 -14.34 23.59
N ILE A 82 -23.36 -15.55 23.02
CA ILE A 82 -22.99 -15.87 21.65
C ILE A 82 -24.26 -16.26 20.89
N TYR A 83 -24.58 -15.55 19.81
CA TYR A 83 -25.77 -15.74 18.98
C TYR A 83 -25.35 -16.29 17.63
N ILE A 84 -25.80 -17.52 17.32
CA ILE A 84 -25.49 -18.20 16.06
C ILE A 84 -26.76 -18.27 15.22
N VAL A 85 -26.70 -17.76 13.98
CA VAL A 85 -27.80 -17.83 13.01
C VAL A 85 -27.74 -19.16 12.27
N ASP A 86 -28.56 -20.12 12.68
CA ASP A 86 -28.65 -21.45 12.07
C ASP A 86 -29.71 -21.45 10.96
N THR A 87 -29.38 -20.78 9.85
CA THR A 87 -30.28 -20.40 8.76
C THR A 87 -31.13 -21.55 8.23
N GLY A 88 -30.49 -22.68 7.91
CA GLY A 88 -31.15 -23.84 7.34
C GLY A 88 -32.09 -24.57 8.31
N ASN A 89 -31.93 -24.34 9.61
CA ASN A 89 -32.84 -24.83 10.66
C ASN A 89 -33.80 -23.76 11.18
N HIS A 90 -33.79 -22.55 10.57
CA HIS A 90 -34.74 -21.46 10.86
C HIS A 90 -34.77 -21.03 12.33
N ARG A 91 -33.60 -20.93 12.97
CA ARG A 91 -33.48 -20.61 14.39
C ARG A 91 -32.24 -19.78 14.70
N ILE A 92 -32.28 -19.10 15.84
CA ILE A 92 -31.11 -18.49 16.48
C ILE A 92 -30.74 -19.33 17.69
N VAL A 93 -29.48 -19.74 17.80
CA VAL A 93 -28.95 -20.49 18.94
C VAL A 93 -28.16 -19.53 19.82
N VAL A 94 -28.52 -19.43 21.09
CA VAL A 94 -27.87 -18.54 22.06
C VAL A 94 -27.12 -19.37 23.09
N ALA A 95 -25.83 -19.13 23.23
CA ALA A 95 -24.95 -19.80 24.17
C ALA A 95 -24.21 -18.79 25.05
N ASP A 96 -23.67 -19.22 26.19
CA ASP A 96 -22.76 -18.39 26.98
C ASP A 96 -21.32 -18.45 26.44
N ARG A 97 -20.41 -17.69 27.08
CA ARG A 97 -18.97 -17.65 26.79
C ARG A 97 -18.29 -19.03 26.83
N ASP A 98 -18.82 -19.96 27.59
CA ASP A 98 -18.28 -21.32 27.72
C ASP A 98 -18.86 -22.27 26.67
N PHE A 99 -19.73 -21.78 25.78
CA PHE A 99 -20.57 -22.54 24.87
C PHE A 99 -21.52 -23.51 25.58
N LYS A 100 -22.14 -23.07 26.68
CA LYS A 100 -23.33 -23.74 27.22
C LYS A 100 -24.57 -23.11 26.60
N LEU A 101 -25.49 -23.97 26.16
CA LEU A 101 -26.76 -23.52 25.60
C LEU A 101 -27.56 -22.74 26.64
N LEU A 102 -27.92 -21.49 26.30
CA LEU A 102 -28.80 -20.65 27.10
C LEU A 102 -30.24 -20.77 26.61
N ARG A 103 -30.46 -20.61 25.29
CA ARG A 103 -31.79 -20.71 24.67
C ARG A 103 -31.69 -20.94 23.16
N VAL A 104 -32.79 -21.43 22.58
CA VAL A 104 -33.00 -21.50 21.13
C VAL A 104 -34.24 -20.69 20.79
N ILE A 105 -34.09 -19.73 19.89
CA ILE A 105 -35.19 -18.88 19.42
C ILE A 105 -35.59 -19.36 18.02
N SER A 106 -36.71 -20.08 17.94
CA SER A 106 -37.29 -20.54 16.67
C SER A 106 -38.72 -20.02 16.44
N SER A 107 -39.35 -19.46 17.48
CA SER A 107 -40.65 -18.82 17.39
C SER A 107 -40.79 -17.70 18.42
N PHE A 108 -41.69 -16.76 18.15
CA PHE A 108 -41.96 -15.58 18.98
C PHE A 108 -43.40 -15.09 18.76
N GLY A 109 -43.91 -14.28 19.70
CA GLY A 109 -45.30 -13.79 19.66
C GLY A 109 -46.33 -14.94 19.66
N ASP A 110 -47.35 -14.82 18.81
CA ASP A 110 -48.44 -15.81 18.67
C ASP A 110 -48.05 -17.03 17.80
N GLY A 111 -46.81 -17.51 17.93
CA GLY A 111 -46.31 -18.68 17.18
C GLY A 111 -45.73 -18.36 15.80
N ASP A 112 -45.40 -17.09 15.55
CA ASP A 112 -44.63 -16.69 14.36
C ASP A 112 -43.19 -17.21 14.48
N GLY A 113 -42.52 -17.44 13.35
CA GLY A 113 -41.18 -18.04 13.31
C GLY A 113 -40.31 -17.45 12.21
N PHE A 114 -39.02 -17.76 12.28
CA PHE A 114 -38.08 -17.34 11.24
C PHE A 114 -38.22 -18.19 9.98
N ARG A 115 -37.80 -17.62 8.85
CA ARG A 115 -37.62 -18.35 7.59
C ARG A 115 -36.29 -17.95 6.97
N SER A 116 -35.33 -18.87 7.03
CA SER A 116 -33.97 -18.66 6.54
C SER A 116 -33.38 -17.32 7.02
N PRO A 117 -33.29 -17.08 8.35
CA PRO A 117 -32.69 -15.86 8.86
C PRO A 117 -31.20 -15.82 8.46
N MET A 118 -30.69 -14.66 8.05
CA MET A 118 -29.32 -14.55 7.56
C MET A 118 -28.39 -13.68 8.39
N GLY A 119 -28.91 -12.81 9.25
CA GLY A 119 -28.10 -11.90 10.05
C GLY A 119 -28.70 -11.62 11.41
N VAL A 120 -27.83 -11.36 12.39
CA VAL A 120 -28.22 -11.01 13.77
C VAL A 120 -27.35 -9.88 14.30
N PHE A 121 -27.94 -9.01 15.10
CA PHE A 121 -27.26 -7.96 15.84
C PHE A 121 -27.91 -7.79 17.20
N VAL A 122 -27.11 -7.59 18.25
CA VAL A 122 -27.61 -7.37 19.60
C VAL A 122 -27.09 -6.04 20.12
N THR A 123 -28.00 -5.19 20.61
CA THR A 123 -27.65 -3.87 21.16
C THR A 123 -27.02 -4.00 22.54
N LEU A 124 -26.43 -2.91 23.06
CA LEU A 124 -25.86 -2.88 24.40
C LEU A 124 -26.92 -3.16 25.49
N GLU A 125 -28.17 -2.80 25.24
CA GLU A 125 -29.32 -3.07 26.09
C GLU A 125 -29.80 -4.53 26.04
N GLY A 126 -29.29 -5.32 25.10
CA GLY A 126 -29.64 -6.73 24.89
C GLY A 126 -30.77 -6.96 23.89
N ASP A 127 -31.31 -5.92 23.25
CA ASP A 127 -32.33 -6.08 22.21
C ASP A 127 -31.74 -6.76 20.97
N ILE A 128 -32.46 -7.74 20.44
CA ILE A 128 -32.00 -8.63 19.37
C ILE A 128 -32.71 -8.27 18.07
N TYR A 129 -31.93 -7.97 17.04
CA TYR A 129 -32.40 -7.68 15.69
C TYR A 129 -31.99 -8.81 14.76
N VAL A 130 -32.95 -9.38 14.03
CA VAL A 130 -32.71 -10.50 13.13
C VAL A 130 -33.18 -10.15 11.72
N ALA A 131 -32.31 -10.34 10.74
CA ALA A 131 -32.66 -10.29 9.32
C ALA A 131 -33.36 -11.60 8.93
N ASP A 132 -34.69 -11.59 8.92
CA ASP A 132 -35.55 -12.73 8.57
C ASP A 132 -35.77 -12.79 7.06
N THR A 133 -34.71 -13.17 6.34
CA THR A 133 -34.57 -13.00 4.88
C THR A 133 -35.67 -13.66 4.08
N GLY A 134 -36.08 -14.87 4.44
CA GLY A 134 -37.12 -15.61 3.73
C GLY A 134 -38.53 -15.04 3.92
N ASN A 135 -38.75 -14.23 4.96
CA ASN A 135 -39.99 -13.51 5.21
C ASN A 135 -39.90 -12.01 4.84
N ALA A 136 -38.78 -11.54 4.26
CA ALA A 136 -38.58 -10.16 3.82
C ALA A 136 -38.86 -9.11 4.91
N ARG A 137 -38.31 -9.31 6.13
CA ARG A 137 -38.52 -8.42 7.28
C ARG A 137 -37.31 -8.40 8.22
N ILE A 138 -37.25 -7.40 9.09
CA ILE A 138 -36.39 -7.43 10.29
C ILE A 138 -37.28 -7.71 11.50
N VAL A 139 -36.86 -8.65 12.35
CA VAL A 139 -37.53 -8.97 13.61
C VAL A 139 -36.73 -8.35 14.75
N HIS A 140 -37.38 -7.53 15.56
CA HIS A 140 -36.83 -6.93 16.78
C HIS A 140 -37.44 -7.65 17.99
N LEU A 141 -36.61 -8.34 18.76
CA LEU A 141 -36.96 -9.03 19.99
C LEU A 141 -36.34 -8.33 21.20
N ASN A 142 -37.03 -8.41 22.34
CA ASN A 142 -36.48 -8.00 23.63
C ASN A 142 -35.36 -8.96 24.07
N PRO A 143 -34.59 -8.65 25.14
CA PRO A 143 -33.49 -9.50 25.62
C PRO A 143 -33.93 -10.90 26.06
N ASP A 144 -35.19 -11.07 26.45
CA ASP A 144 -35.78 -12.37 26.81
C ASP A 144 -36.20 -13.21 25.59
N GLY A 145 -36.08 -12.66 24.37
CA GLY A 145 -36.50 -13.30 23.11
C GLY A 145 -37.98 -13.10 22.75
N THR A 146 -38.73 -12.31 23.52
CA THR A 146 -40.11 -11.97 23.19
C THR A 146 -40.19 -10.94 22.05
N LEU A 147 -41.23 -11.03 21.22
CA LEU A 147 -41.41 -10.10 20.10
C LEU A 147 -41.67 -8.68 20.60
N HIS A 148 -40.80 -7.75 20.22
CA HIS A 148 -41.03 -6.33 20.42
C HIS A 148 -41.66 -5.68 19.20
N ARG A 149 -41.10 -5.90 17.99
CA ARG A 149 -41.58 -5.30 16.74
C ARG A 149 -41.16 -6.08 15.51
N ILE A 150 -41.97 -5.99 14.45
CA ILE A 150 -41.57 -6.35 13.09
C ILE A 150 -41.35 -5.07 12.28
N VAL A 151 -40.18 -4.94 11.65
CA VAL A 151 -39.90 -3.89 10.67
C VAL A 151 -40.13 -4.49 9.28
N PRO A 152 -41.15 -4.03 8.53
CA PRO A 152 -41.49 -4.59 7.23
C PRO A 152 -40.49 -4.17 6.15
N ALA A 153 -40.66 -4.69 4.93
CA ALA A 153 -39.94 -4.22 3.76
C ALA A 153 -40.06 -2.69 3.59
N PRO A 154 -38.99 -2.01 3.14
CA PRO A 154 -39.01 -0.55 2.99
C PRO A 154 -40.06 -0.14 1.95
N GLN A 155 -40.79 0.92 2.28
CA GLN A 155 -41.79 1.53 1.40
C GLN A 155 -41.43 3.01 1.20
N SER A 156 -41.59 3.51 -0.03
CA SER A 156 -41.33 4.91 -0.36
C SER A 156 -42.45 5.44 -1.26
N ASP A 157 -43.02 6.58 -0.87
CA ASP A 157 -44.03 7.29 -1.68
C ASP A 157 -43.40 8.07 -2.84
N ILE A 158 -42.06 8.18 -2.87
CA ILE A 158 -41.30 8.88 -3.91
C ILE A 158 -40.90 7.89 -5.00
N GLU A 159 -41.40 8.11 -6.22
CA GLU A 159 -41.08 7.32 -7.40
C GLU A 159 -39.57 7.36 -7.71
N GLY A 160 -38.98 6.19 -7.97
CA GLY A 160 -37.56 6.04 -8.34
C GLY A 160 -36.58 5.95 -7.17
N VAL A 161 -37.03 6.02 -5.91
CA VAL A 161 -36.16 5.74 -4.74
C VAL A 161 -35.89 4.24 -4.62
N LEU A 162 -36.92 3.41 -4.77
CA LEU A 162 -36.79 1.95 -4.81
C LEU A 162 -36.84 1.47 -6.27
N PRO A 163 -36.01 0.49 -6.66
CA PRO A 163 -36.10 -0.13 -7.99
C PRO A 163 -37.50 -0.73 -8.25
N ALA A 164 -37.97 -0.67 -9.50
CA ALA A 164 -39.33 -1.10 -9.86
C ALA A 164 -39.63 -2.58 -9.55
N ASN A 165 -38.59 -3.44 -9.53
CA ASN A 165 -38.69 -4.87 -9.19
C ASN A 165 -37.96 -5.20 -7.86
N PHE A 166 -37.88 -4.25 -6.94
CA PHE A 166 -37.15 -4.43 -5.69
C PHE A 166 -37.78 -5.55 -4.85
N ASN A 167 -37.04 -6.64 -4.70
CA ASN A 167 -37.41 -7.75 -3.82
C ASN A 167 -36.57 -7.66 -2.55
N TYR A 168 -37.19 -7.25 -1.44
CA TYR A 168 -36.47 -7.03 -0.20
C TYR A 168 -36.01 -8.35 0.42
N ARG A 169 -34.69 -8.61 0.37
CA ARG A 169 -34.05 -9.77 0.99
C ARG A 169 -32.94 -9.30 1.93
N PRO A 170 -33.25 -8.99 3.20
CA PRO A 170 -32.26 -8.50 4.15
C PRO A 170 -31.24 -9.60 4.47
N LEU A 171 -29.95 -9.27 4.43
CA LEU A 171 -28.84 -10.20 4.67
C LEU A 171 -28.18 -9.95 6.03
N LYS A 172 -27.84 -8.69 6.32
CA LYS A 172 -27.23 -8.25 7.58
C LYS A 172 -28.01 -7.06 8.14
N VAL A 173 -28.12 -6.99 9.46
CA VAL A 173 -28.70 -5.88 10.20
C VAL A 173 -27.69 -5.37 11.23
N GLY A 174 -27.73 -4.08 11.54
CA GLY A 174 -26.93 -3.45 12.59
C GLY A 174 -27.64 -2.21 13.10
N VAL A 175 -27.52 -1.93 14.39
CA VAL A 175 -28.23 -0.82 15.05
C VAL A 175 -27.24 0.04 15.81
N ASP A 176 -27.29 1.36 15.58
CA ASP A 176 -26.41 2.27 16.30
C ASP A 176 -26.96 2.68 17.68
N GLN A 177 -26.14 3.37 18.47
CA GLN A 177 -26.51 3.92 19.77
C GLN A 177 -27.72 4.90 19.78
N HIS A 178 -28.17 5.37 18.60
CA HIS A 178 -29.35 6.22 18.46
C HIS A 178 -30.59 5.43 18.01
N GLY A 179 -30.50 4.10 17.94
CA GLY A 179 -31.56 3.21 17.47
C GLY A 179 -31.78 3.24 15.95
N ARG A 180 -30.88 3.84 15.16
CA ARG A 180 -30.98 3.79 13.69
C ARG A 180 -30.59 2.41 13.21
N ILE A 181 -31.45 1.82 12.38
CA ILE A 181 -31.27 0.45 11.88
C ILE A 181 -30.69 0.54 10.47
N TYR A 182 -29.58 -0.15 10.25
CA TYR A 182 -28.92 -0.29 8.96
C TYR A 182 -29.08 -1.73 8.47
N VAL A 183 -29.38 -1.90 7.18
CA VAL A 183 -29.59 -3.21 6.58
C VAL A 183 -28.89 -3.30 5.24
N ILE A 184 -28.11 -4.37 5.04
CA ILE A 184 -27.68 -4.81 3.71
C ILE A 184 -28.76 -5.75 3.17
N ALA A 185 -29.17 -5.55 1.92
CA ALA A 185 -30.09 -6.44 1.22
C ALA A 185 -29.46 -6.99 -0.06
N GLN A 186 -29.91 -8.16 -0.50
CA GLN A 186 -29.44 -8.79 -1.73
C GLN A 186 -29.78 -7.93 -2.97
N ASP A 187 -28.88 -7.91 -3.96
CA ASP A 187 -29.04 -7.26 -5.26
C ASP A 187 -29.32 -5.74 -5.14
N LEU A 188 -28.78 -5.09 -4.10
CA LEU A 188 -28.92 -3.67 -3.82
C LEU A 188 -27.58 -2.93 -4.00
N TYR A 189 -27.56 -1.95 -4.91
CA TYR A 189 -26.34 -1.21 -5.27
C TYR A 189 -26.24 0.16 -4.57
N GLU A 190 -27.31 0.60 -3.92
CA GLU A 190 -27.46 1.89 -3.27
C GLU A 190 -26.85 1.93 -1.85
N GLY A 191 -26.18 0.85 -1.41
CA GLY A 191 -25.51 0.76 -0.11
C GLY A 191 -26.41 0.17 0.98
N PHE A 192 -26.54 0.87 2.10
CA PHE A 192 -27.31 0.42 3.27
C PHE A 192 -28.71 1.02 3.25
N ILE A 193 -29.73 0.18 3.45
CA ILE A 193 -31.08 0.63 3.78
C ILE A 193 -31.04 1.16 5.21
N SER A 194 -31.51 2.40 5.41
CA SER A 194 -31.61 3.00 6.74
C SER A 194 -33.07 3.10 7.17
N PHE A 195 -33.36 2.59 8.36
CA PHE A 195 -34.61 2.81 9.08
C PHE A 195 -34.36 3.66 10.33
N SER A 196 -35.41 4.37 10.72
CA SER A 196 -35.51 5.03 12.02
C SER A 196 -35.69 4.01 13.16
N ALA A 197 -35.57 4.47 14.41
CA ALA A 197 -35.78 3.64 15.60
C ALA A 197 -37.20 3.05 15.69
N ASP A 198 -38.18 3.71 15.09
CA ASP A 198 -39.55 3.23 14.95
C ASP A 198 -39.76 2.32 13.71
N GLY A 199 -38.70 2.01 12.96
CA GLY A 199 -38.77 1.10 11.82
C GLY A 199 -39.33 1.73 10.54
N GLN A 200 -39.46 3.07 10.47
CA GLN A 200 -39.83 3.76 9.23
C GLN A 200 -38.61 3.91 8.33
N PHE A 201 -38.77 3.59 7.04
CA PHE A 201 -37.72 3.72 6.03
C PHE A 201 -37.34 5.19 5.84
N ARG A 202 -36.03 5.49 5.86
CA ARG A 202 -35.49 6.84 5.67
C ARG A 202 -34.83 7.04 4.32
N GLY A 203 -34.26 5.99 3.73
CA GLY A 203 -33.50 6.07 2.50
C GLY A 203 -32.28 5.15 2.51
N PHE A 204 -31.34 5.46 1.63
CA PHE A 204 -30.09 4.73 1.48
C PHE A 204 -28.88 5.55 1.97
N VAL A 205 -27.89 4.87 2.54
CA VAL A 205 -26.64 5.46 3.02
C VAL A 205 -25.45 4.71 2.42
N GLY A 206 -24.36 5.43 2.14
CA GLY A 206 -23.09 4.78 1.79
C GLY A 206 -22.99 4.21 0.38
N ALA A 207 -23.90 4.57 -0.54
CA ALA A 207 -23.81 4.18 -1.96
C ALA A 207 -22.39 4.44 -2.51
N PRO A 208 -21.68 3.42 -3.02
CA PRO A 208 -20.34 3.63 -3.55
C PRO A 208 -20.41 4.54 -4.79
N ARG A 209 -19.65 5.63 -4.77
CA ARG A 209 -19.59 6.56 -5.91
C ARG A 209 -18.58 6.05 -6.94
N VAL A 210 -19.01 5.86 -8.18
CA VAL A 210 -18.12 5.60 -9.32
C VAL A 210 -17.79 6.95 -9.97
N ASN A 211 -16.55 7.40 -9.86
CA ASN A 211 -16.08 8.57 -10.60
C ASN A 211 -15.64 8.14 -12.00
N PRO A 212 -16.24 8.67 -13.08
CA PRO A 212 -15.83 8.32 -14.44
C PRO A 212 -14.39 8.77 -14.68
N SER A 213 -13.59 7.92 -15.34
CA SER A 213 -12.23 8.29 -15.72
C SER A 213 -12.22 9.34 -16.84
N LEU A 214 -11.08 10.00 -17.04
CA LEU A 214 -10.87 10.88 -18.20
C LEU A 214 -11.06 10.14 -19.54
N ALA A 215 -10.69 8.85 -19.58
CA ALA A 215 -10.89 7.99 -20.74
C ALA A 215 -12.39 7.74 -20.98
N ASP A 216 -13.17 7.45 -19.94
CA ASP A 216 -14.63 7.31 -20.04
C ASP A 216 -15.28 8.61 -20.51
N TYR A 217 -14.79 9.74 -20.02
CA TYR A 217 -15.28 11.05 -20.42
C TYR A 217 -14.98 11.32 -21.91
N LEU A 218 -13.76 11.04 -22.38
CA LEU A 218 -13.38 11.17 -23.79
C LEU A 218 -14.15 10.18 -24.68
N TRP A 219 -14.25 8.92 -24.27
CA TRP A 219 -14.98 7.88 -24.99
C TRP A 219 -16.47 8.18 -25.08
N SER A 220 -17.07 8.71 -24.00
CA SER A 220 -18.47 9.11 -23.98
C SER A 220 -18.82 10.19 -25.02
N ARG A 221 -17.84 10.99 -25.47
CA ARG A 221 -18.04 11.98 -26.54
C ARG A 221 -18.17 11.35 -27.92
N PHE A 222 -17.54 10.20 -28.15
CA PHE A 222 -17.59 9.45 -29.41
C PHE A 222 -18.61 8.29 -29.38
N ALA A 223 -19.06 7.88 -28.20
CA ALA A 223 -20.01 6.80 -27.99
C ALA A 223 -21.46 7.15 -28.41
N THR A 224 -22.18 6.18 -28.96
CA THR A 224 -23.61 6.30 -29.28
C THR A 224 -24.46 6.50 -28.02
N LYS A 225 -25.72 6.94 -28.16
CA LYS A 225 -26.63 7.12 -27.01
C LYS A 225 -26.85 5.80 -26.24
N GLU A 226 -26.95 4.67 -26.94
CA GLU A 226 -27.07 3.33 -26.34
C GLU A 226 -25.77 2.91 -25.63
N GLN A 227 -24.61 3.14 -26.24
CA GLN A 227 -23.30 2.87 -25.61
C GLN A 227 -23.11 3.71 -24.34
N ARG A 228 -23.53 4.98 -24.34
CA ARG A 228 -23.48 5.86 -23.15
C ARG A 228 -24.43 5.43 -22.04
N GLN A 229 -25.56 4.81 -22.35
CA GLN A 229 -26.46 4.24 -21.34
C GLN A 229 -25.87 2.98 -20.72
N ARG A 230 -25.20 2.13 -21.52
CA ARG A 230 -24.46 0.97 -20.99
C ARG A 230 -23.26 1.36 -20.12
N ILE A 231 -22.52 2.40 -20.52
CA ILE A 231 -21.42 2.96 -19.71
C ILE A 231 -21.96 3.59 -18.41
N ARG A 232 -23.17 4.17 -18.40
CA ARG A 232 -23.80 4.67 -17.16
C ARG A 232 -24.33 3.58 -16.23
N ALA A 233 -24.42 2.34 -16.70
CA ALA A 233 -24.77 1.18 -15.89
C ALA A 233 -23.53 0.53 -15.24
N PHE A 234 -22.52 1.32 -14.85
CA PHE A 234 -21.51 0.85 -13.90
C PHE A 234 -22.21 0.67 -12.56
N LEU A 235 -22.70 -0.55 -12.32
CA LEU A 235 -23.25 -0.94 -11.04
C LEU A 235 -22.10 -0.85 -10.01
N PRO A 236 -22.26 -0.07 -8.93
CA PRO A 236 -21.33 -0.04 -7.80
C PRO A 236 -21.03 -1.44 -7.27
N THR A 237 -19.88 -1.63 -6.62
CA THR A 237 -19.64 -2.89 -5.90
C THR A 237 -20.56 -2.97 -4.68
N GLU A 238 -21.34 -4.04 -4.57
CA GLU A 238 -22.20 -4.29 -3.41
C GLU A 238 -21.38 -4.52 -2.14
N TYR A 239 -21.90 -4.08 -0.99
CA TYR A 239 -21.33 -4.41 0.31
C TYR A 239 -21.70 -5.84 0.69
N THR A 240 -20.75 -6.54 1.28
CA THR A 240 -20.91 -7.94 1.70
C THR A 240 -21.40 -8.05 3.13
N ASN A 241 -20.82 -7.24 4.00
CA ASN A 241 -21.12 -7.22 5.41
C ASN A 241 -20.69 -5.89 6.02
N PHE A 242 -21.08 -5.66 7.28
CA PHE A 242 -20.64 -4.51 8.03
C PHE A 242 -20.74 -4.74 9.54
N ASP A 243 -20.00 -3.90 10.27
CA ASP A 243 -20.10 -3.75 11.71
C ASP A 243 -20.07 -2.26 12.10
N LEU A 244 -20.48 -1.94 13.33
CA LEU A 244 -20.64 -0.59 13.84
C LEU A 244 -19.63 -0.32 14.96
N ASP A 245 -18.91 0.80 14.89
CA ASP A 245 -18.15 1.28 16.04
C ASP A 245 -19.07 1.91 17.11
N PRO A 246 -18.60 2.09 18.36
CA PRO A 246 -19.38 2.72 19.42
C PRO A 246 -19.87 4.14 19.06
N GLU A 247 -19.17 4.84 18.17
CA GLU A 247 -19.58 6.16 17.67
C GLU A 247 -20.68 6.11 16.59
N GLY A 248 -20.99 4.92 16.05
CA GLY A 248 -22.01 4.69 15.02
C GLY A 248 -21.51 4.86 13.59
N PHE A 249 -20.21 4.77 13.33
CA PHE A 249 -19.66 4.64 11.98
C PHE A 249 -19.72 3.19 11.51
N ILE A 250 -20.04 3.03 10.23
CA ILE A 250 -20.21 1.72 9.59
C ILE A 250 -18.88 1.28 8.99
N TYR A 251 -18.29 0.20 9.48
CA TYR A 251 -17.18 -0.48 8.83
C TYR A 251 -17.74 -1.52 7.87
N ALA A 252 -17.54 -1.33 6.57
CA ALA A 252 -18.16 -2.13 5.54
C ALA A 252 -17.12 -2.85 4.68
N THR A 253 -17.42 -4.09 4.30
CA THR A 253 -16.64 -4.89 3.36
C THR A 253 -17.36 -5.01 2.01
N SER A 254 -16.62 -5.23 0.93
CA SER A 254 -17.19 -5.48 -0.41
C SER A 254 -16.44 -6.58 -1.17
N HIS A 255 -17.12 -7.21 -2.13
CA HIS A 255 -16.53 -8.19 -3.06
C HIS A 255 -15.76 -7.53 -4.22
N ALA A 256 -15.19 -6.34 -4.00
CA ALA A 256 -14.53 -5.64 -5.09
C ALA A 256 -13.31 -6.45 -5.54
N GLU A 257 -13.31 -6.91 -6.79
CA GLU A 257 -12.18 -7.63 -7.35
C GLU A 257 -11.10 -6.64 -7.79
N ASP A 258 -9.88 -6.86 -7.30
CA ASP A 258 -8.70 -6.20 -7.83
C ASP A 258 -8.52 -6.59 -9.30
N LYS A 259 -8.49 -5.58 -10.17
CA LYS A 259 -8.26 -5.78 -11.60
C LYS A 259 -6.78 -5.52 -11.91
N ALA A 260 -6.31 -6.03 -13.04
CA ALA A 260 -4.99 -5.67 -13.53
C ALA A 260 -4.83 -4.14 -13.60
N GLU A 261 -3.60 -3.62 -13.48
CA GLU A 261 -3.35 -2.16 -13.52
C GLU A 261 -3.98 -1.49 -14.76
N ASP A 262 -4.01 -2.20 -15.89
CA ASP A 262 -4.60 -1.75 -17.16
C ASP A 262 -6.16 -1.76 -17.17
N GLU A 263 -6.80 -2.41 -16.20
CA GLU A 263 -8.26 -2.70 -16.18
C GLU A 263 -9.03 -2.05 -15.02
N GLY A 264 -8.37 -1.26 -14.17
CA GLY A 264 -9.05 -0.49 -13.12
C GLY A 264 -8.34 -0.37 -11.76
N GLY A 265 -7.16 -0.97 -11.60
CA GLY A 265 -6.35 -0.83 -10.38
C GLY A 265 -6.87 -1.59 -9.15
N ILE A 266 -6.27 -1.28 -8.00
CA ILE A 266 -6.57 -1.91 -6.69
C ILE A 266 -7.96 -1.46 -6.21
N ALA A 267 -8.81 -2.43 -5.87
CA ALA A 267 -10.18 -2.16 -5.48
C ALA A 267 -10.27 -1.82 -3.98
N ILE A 268 -11.09 -0.82 -3.63
CA ILE A 268 -11.34 -0.45 -2.23
C ILE A 268 -12.36 -1.42 -1.65
N LYS A 269 -11.86 -2.39 -0.87
CA LYS A 269 -12.69 -3.46 -0.27
C LYS A 269 -13.21 -3.13 1.12
N ILE A 270 -12.55 -2.24 1.86
CA ILE A 270 -12.93 -1.85 3.22
C ILE A 270 -13.18 -0.35 3.25
N ARG A 271 -14.26 0.07 3.90
CA ARG A 271 -14.65 1.47 4.08
C ARG A 271 -15.14 1.70 5.51
N ARG A 272 -14.89 2.90 6.04
CA ARG A 272 -15.49 3.39 7.28
C ARG A 272 -16.41 4.54 6.92
N ILE A 273 -17.70 4.34 7.02
CA ILE A 273 -18.70 5.21 6.41
C ILE A 273 -19.43 5.99 7.50
N ASN A 274 -19.51 7.31 7.34
CA ASN A 274 -20.34 8.16 8.20
C ASN A 274 -21.81 8.15 7.78
N ALA A 275 -22.68 8.76 8.59
CA ALA A 275 -24.12 8.86 8.27
C ALA A 275 -24.44 9.61 6.95
N LYS A 276 -23.48 10.34 6.36
CA LYS A 276 -23.64 11.00 5.04
C LYS A 276 -23.22 10.11 3.87
N GLY A 277 -22.66 8.93 4.14
CA GLY A 277 -22.14 8.02 3.11
C GLY A 277 -20.71 8.32 2.65
N GLU A 278 -19.93 9.11 3.39
CA GLU A 278 -18.54 9.41 3.06
C GLU A 278 -17.59 8.37 3.68
N ASP A 279 -16.58 7.96 2.91
CA ASP A 279 -15.53 7.05 3.36
C ASP A 279 -14.44 7.82 4.12
N LEU A 280 -14.32 7.52 5.41
CA LEU A 280 -13.40 8.11 6.37
C LEU A 280 -12.26 7.16 6.79
N LEU A 281 -12.14 5.99 6.15
CA LEU A 281 -11.09 5.04 6.52
C LEU A 281 -9.72 5.63 6.17
N ARG A 282 -8.84 5.73 7.16
CA ARG A 282 -7.46 6.18 6.96
C ARG A 282 -6.66 5.03 6.35
N ARG A 283 -5.90 5.33 5.29
CA ARG A 283 -5.08 4.37 4.54
C ARG A 283 -3.65 4.88 4.49
N LEU A 284 -3.06 4.98 5.66
CA LEU A 284 -1.71 5.52 5.89
C LEU A 284 -0.65 4.43 6.06
N GLY A 285 -1.06 3.15 6.15
CA GLY A 285 -0.15 2.01 6.10
C GLY A 285 0.50 1.79 4.74
N PHE A 286 1.48 0.89 4.67
CA PHE A 286 2.26 0.64 3.44
C PHE A 286 1.38 0.14 2.30
N SER A 287 0.42 -0.72 2.60
CA SER A 287 -0.55 -1.25 1.66
C SER A 287 -1.96 -0.82 2.06
N ILE A 288 -2.83 -0.67 1.07
CA ILE A 288 -4.26 -0.45 1.32
C ILE A 288 -4.83 -1.69 2.06
N PRO A 289 -5.71 -1.52 3.06
CA PRO A 289 -6.40 -2.65 3.69
C PRO A 289 -7.22 -3.44 2.66
N MET A 290 -6.73 -4.63 2.27
CA MET A 290 -7.32 -5.43 1.19
C MET A 290 -7.20 -6.95 1.36
N GLY A 291 -6.70 -7.42 2.51
CA GLY A 291 -6.31 -8.81 2.74
C GLY A 291 -4.91 -9.11 2.21
N ASP A 292 -4.76 -10.20 1.46
CA ASP A 292 -3.50 -10.53 0.78
C ASP A 292 -3.13 -9.46 -0.26
N VAL A 293 -1.92 -8.91 -0.16
CA VAL A 293 -1.36 -7.96 -1.13
C VAL A 293 -0.73 -8.72 -2.30
N GLU A 294 0.05 -9.76 -2.01
CA GLU A 294 0.62 -10.65 -3.02
C GLU A 294 -0.34 -11.82 -3.29
N PHE A 295 -0.79 -11.97 -4.54
CA PHE A 295 -1.56 -13.14 -4.97
C PHE A 295 -1.12 -13.65 -6.35
N PRO A 296 -1.33 -14.94 -6.64
CA PRO A 296 -0.79 -15.56 -7.84
C PRO A 296 -1.36 -14.96 -9.13
N ASP A 297 -0.48 -14.71 -10.11
CA ASP A 297 -0.89 -14.21 -11.41
C ASP A 297 -1.73 -15.24 -12.21
N ARG A 298 -2.31 -14.79 -13.32
CA ARG A 298 -3.17 -15.64 -14.18
C ARG A 298 -2.45 -16.82 -14.83
N TRP A 299 -1.12 -16.79 -14.91
CA TRP A 299 -0.29 -17.85 -15.48
C TRP A 299 0.25 -18.83 -14.42
N SER A 300 0.04 -18.53 -13.14
CA SER A 300 0.36 -19.42 -12.03
C SER A 300 -0.48 -20.70 -12.05
N THR A 301 0.11 -21.81 -11.61
CA THR A 301 -0.58 -23.09 -11.39
C THR A 301 -1.35 -23.14 -10.08
N ALA A 302 -1.42 -22.03 -9.33
CA ALA A 302 -2.14 -21.94 -8.07
C ALA A 302 -3.65 -22.21 -8.22
N THR A 303 -4.21 -22.92 -7.24
CA THR A 303 -5.65 -23.25 -7.15
C THR A 303 -6.51 -22.01 -6.88
N ARG A 304 -5.95 -21.00 -6.22
CA ARG A 304 -6.60 -19.70 -5.97
C ARG A 304 -5.79 -18.59 -6.61
N ARG A 305 -6.41 -17.89 -7.55
CA ARG A 305 -5.77 -16.83 -8.35
C ARG A 305 -6.38 -15.45 -8.13
N THR A 306 -7.59 -15.38 -7.59
CA THR A 306 -8.27 -14.12 -7.30
C THR A 306 -7.72 -13.50 -6.02
N SER A 307 -7.85 -12.19 -5.88
CA SER A 307 -7.49 -11.47 -4.65
C SER A 307 -8.37 -11.89 -3.46
N SER A 308 -8.03 -11.41 -2.26
CA SER A 308 -8.82 -11.71 -1.05
C SER A 308 -10.27 -11.26 -1.19
N MET A 309 -11.21 -12.12 -0.76
CA MET A 309 -12.65 -11.86 -0.80
C MET A 309 -13.14 -11.62 0.62
N LEU A 310 -13.36 -10.36 0.98
CA LEU A 310 -13.71 -9.97 2.34
C LEU A 310 -15.20 -10.20 2.57
N VAL A 311 -15.51 -11.12 3.49
CA VAL A 311 -16.88 -11.59 3.75
C VAL A 311 -17.47 -11.06 5.04
N ASP A 312 -16.64 -10.69 6.01
CA ASP A 312 -17.09 -10.13 7.27
C ASP A 312 -16.02 -9.27 7.96
N ILE A 313 -16.45 -8.41 8.88
CA ILE A 313 -15.63 -7.45 9.60
C ILE A 313 -16.15 -7.30 11.04
N THR A 314 -15.24 -7.18 12.01
CA THR A 314 -15.57 -6.85 13.40
C THR A 314 -14.67 -5.71 13.87
N VAL A 315 -15.27 -4.74 14.56
CA VAL A 315 -14.61 -3.54 15.07
C VAL A 315 -14.33 -3.71 16.56
N GLN A 316 -13.11 -3.38 16.96
CA GLN A 316 -12.62 -3.48 18.31
C GLN A 316 -12.17 -2.09 18.81
N PRO A 317 -11.86 -1.95 20.12
CA PRO A 317 -11.38 -0.69 20.68
C PRO A 317 -10.17 -0.09 19.94
N TYR A 318 -9.95 1.22 20.13
CA TYR A 318 -8.88 2.01 19.49
C TYR A 318 -9.00 2.14 17.96
N GLY A 319 -10.16 1.80 17.39
CA GLY A 319 -10.39 1.79 15.95
C GLY A 319 -9.64 0.66 15.24
N VAL A 320 -9.28 -0.40 15.97
CA VAL A 320 -8.76 -1.64 15.39
C VAL A 320 -9.91 -2.42 14.78
N TYR A 321 -9.71 -2.98 13.60
CA TYR A 321 -10.74 -3.79 12.94
C TYR A 321 -10.13 -5.04 12.33
N SER A 322 -10.86 -6.15 12.45
CA SER A 322 -10.47 -7.46 11.93
C SER A 322 -11.39 -7.84 10.79
N VAL A 323 -10.82 -8.35 9.69
CA VAL A 323 -11.57 -8.67 8.47
C VAL A 323 -11.32 -10.10 8.06
N LEU A 324 -12.39 -10.81 7.73
CA LEU A 324 -12.39 -12.21 7.35
C LEU A 324 -12.34 -12.38 5.83
N ASP A 325 -11.37 -13.16 5.35
CA ASP A 325 -11.27 -13.57 3.94
C ASP A 325 -11.95 -14.93 3.72
N GLY A 326 -13.07 -14.92 3.00
CA GLY A 326 -13.85 -16.13 2.69
C GLY A 326 -13.17 -17.06 1.70
N ASN A 327 -12.26 -16.56 0.86
CA ASN A 327 -11.58 -17.38 -0.14
C ASN A 327 -10.37 -18.10 0.46
N ARG A 328 -9.56 -17.39 1.26
CA ARG A 328 -8.30 -17.92 1.83
C ARG A 328 -8.38 -18.34 3.30
N GLY A 329 -9.50 -18.10 3.96
CA GLY A 329 -9.72 -18.52 5.33
C GLY A 329 -8.83 -17.82 6.36
N ARG A 330 -8.40 -16.60 6.05
CA ARG A 330 -7.53 -15.78 6.90
C ARG A 330 -8.30 -14.65 7.55
N VAL A 331 -7.80 -14.19 8.69
CA VAL A 331 -8.27 -12.99 9.37
C VAL A 331 -7.14 -11.97 9.35
N PHE A 332 -7.42 -10.77 8.85
CA PHE A 332 -6.47 -9.65 8.82
C PHE A 332 -6.90 -8.59 9.81
N THR A 333 -6.01 -8.19 10.71
CA THR A 333 -6.29 -7.15 11.70
C THR A 333 -5.50 -5.89 11.41
N TYR A 334 -6.19 -4.76 11.34
CA TYR A 334 -5.61 -3.46 11.02
C TYR A 334 -5.81 -2.44 12.15
N ASP A 335 -4.86 -1.51 12.29
CA ASP A 335 -5.05 -0.33 13.16
C ASP A 335 -5.95 0.73 12.49
N ASN A 336 -6.32 1.77 13.24
CA ASN A 336 -7.12 2.90 12.75
C ASN A 336 -6.45 3.71 11.61
N ASN A 337 -5.17 3.46 11.32
CA ASN A 337 -4.45 4.08 10.20
C ASN A 337 -4.34 3.14 8.98
N GLY A 338 -4.90 1.94 9.05
CA GLY A 338 -4.86 0.93 8.00
C GLY A 338 -3.55 0.14 7.95
N ASN A 339 -2.73 0.14 9.00
CA ASN A 339 -1.54 -0.71 9.10
C ASN A 339 -1.95 -2.13 9.48
N LEU A 340 -1.45 -3.14 8.77
CA LEU A 340 -1.62 -4.54 9.16
C LEU A 340 -0.84 -4.80 10.46
N LEU A 341 -1.56 -5.17 11.52
CA LEU A 341 -0.98 -5.53 12.81
C LEU A 341 -0.55 -7.00 12.84
N TYR A 342 -1.40 -7.87 12.30
CA TYR A 342 -1.16 -9.31 12.18
C TYR A 342 -2.23 -9.97 11.31
N GLU A 343 -1.92 -11.19 10.86
CA GLU A 343 -2.86 -12.12 10.25
C GLU A 343 -2.78 -13.50 10.91
N PHE A 344 -3.89 -14.23 10.88
CA PHE A 344 -3.96 -15.60 11.39
C PHE A 344 -5.06 -16.41 10.69
N SER A 345 -5.16 -17.70 11.07
CA SER A 345 -6.01 -18.70 10.42
C SER A 345 -5.55 -19.04 9.00
N TYR A 346 -6.08 -20.12 8.43
CA TYR A 346 -5.78 -20.53 7.08
C TYR A 346 -6.87 -21.41 6.49
N TYR A 347 -6.99 -21.42 5.16
CA TYR A 347 -7.90 -22.32 4.47
C TYR A 347 -7.53 -23.79 4.66
N GLY A 348 -8.47 -24.60 5.11
CA GLY A 348 -8.33 -26.04 5.09
C GLY A 348 -9.27 -26.78 6.03
N THR A 349 -9.00 -28.08 6.18
CA THR A 349 -9.84 -29.00 6.95
C THR A 349 -9.12 -29.58 8.17
N ASN A 350 -7.92 -29.12 8.50
CA ASN A 350 -7.23 -29.54 9.73
C ASN A 350 -7.66 -28.70 10.94
N HIS A 351 -7.16 -29.06 12.12
CA HIS A 351 -7.36 -28.29 13.35
C HIS A 351 -6.87 -26.85 13.17
N GLY A 352 -7.69 -25.86 13.53
CA GLY A 352 -7.34 -24.43 13.42
C GLY A 352 -7.41 -23.82 12.04
N GLN A 353 -7.78 -24.58 11.02
CA GLN A 353 -8.08 -24.09 9.68
C GLN A 353 -9.58 -23.91 9.50
N VAL A 354 -9.99 -23.09 8.55
CA VAL A 354 -11.40 -22.85 8.19
C VAL A 354 -11.61 -23.15 6.70
N SER A 355 -12.80 -23.60 6.34
CA SER A 355 -13.11 -24.11 4.99
C SER A 355 -14.14 -23.26 4.24
N SER A 356 -15.12 -22.69 4.93
CA SER A 356 -16.06 -21.72 4.37
C SER A 356 -16.46 -20.75 5.47
N PRO A 357 -15.54 -19.89 5.92
CA PRO A 357 -15.84 -18.96 7.00
C PRO A 357 -16.80 -17.88 6.48
N VAL A 358 -17.85 -17.60 7.23
CA VAL A 358 -18.94 -16.69 6.83
C VAL A 358 -19.12 -15.51 7.77
N ALA A 359 -18.74 -15.67 9.05
CA ALA A 359 -18.84 -14.60 10.03
C ALA A 359 -17.67 -14.62 11.01
N ILE A 360 -17.31 -13.44 11.52
CA ILE A 360 -16.30 -13.21 12.54
C ILE A 360 -16.83 -12.24 13.58
N ASP A 361 -16.54 -12.53 14.85
CA ASP A 361 -16.75 -11.56 15.91
C ASP A 361 -15.71 -11.71 17.01
N ALA A 362 -15.65 -10.74 17.93
CA ALA A 362 -14.68 -10.70 19.00
C ALA A 362 -15.33 -10.44 20.36
N LEU A 363 -14.81 -11.07 21.41
CA LEU A 363 -15.11 -10.72 22.80
C LEU A 363 -13.82 -10.62 23.57
N ASP A 364 -13.64 -9.50 24.28
CA ASP A 364 -12.37 -9.12 24.90
C ASP A 364 -11.22 -9.13 23.90
N ARG A 365 -10.51 -10.25 23.81
CA ARG A 365 -9.42 -10.47 22.86
C ARG A 365 -9.53 -11.81 22.14
N THR A 366 -10.57 -12.59 22.41
CA THR A 366 -10.83 -13.90 21.80
C THR A 366 -11.63 -13.69 20.52
N MET A 367 -11.21 -14.34 19.43
CA MET A 367 -11.83 -14.21 18.12
C MET A 367 -12.66 -15.46 17.80
N PHE A 368 -13.86 -15.27 17.28
CA PHE A 368 -14.79 -16.33 16.93
C PHE A 368 -15.02 -16.31 15.42
N VAL A 369 -14.78 -17.43 14.75
CA VAL A 369 -15.02 -17.55 13.30
C VAL A 369 -16.02 -18.66 13.04
N LEU A 370 -17.15 -18.32 12.43
CA LEU A 370 -18.19 -19.27 12.03
C LEU A 370 -17.84 -19.89 10.68
N ASP A 371 -17.65 -21.20 10.64
CA ASP A 371 -17.46 -21.96 9.40
C ASP A 371 -18.77 -22.66 9.00
N SER A 372 -19.42 -22.13 7.96
CA SER A 372 -20.71 -22.62 7.48
C SER A 372 -20.63 -24.06 6.96
N LYS A 373 -19.55 -24.42 6.26
CA LYS A 373 -19.40 -25.75 5.66
C LYS A 373 -19.10 -26.82 6.69
N ARG A 374 -18.38 -26.47 7.76
CA ARG A 374 -18.16 -27.38 8.89
C ARG A 374 -19.31 -27.42 9.88
N GLY A 375 -20.16 -26.39 9.90
CA GLY A 375 -21.23 -26.28 10.88
C GLY A 375 -20.70 -26.09 12.29
N GLY A 376 -19.76 -25.15 12.48
CA GLY A 376 -19.21 -24.87 13.82
C GLY A 376 -18.45 -23.55 13.92
N VAL A 377 -18.28 -23.09 15.15
CA VAL A 377 -17.52 -21.89 15.51
C VAL A 377 -16.12 -22.30 15.94
N VAL A 378 -15.10 -21.76 15.27
CA VAL A 378 -13.69 -21.91 15.66
C VAL A 378 -13.30 -20.74 16.55
N VAL A 379 -12.80 -21.04 17.75
CA VAL A 379 -12.39 -20.06 18.75
C VAL A 379 -10.88 -19.90 18.70
N PHE A 380 -10.40 -18.68 18.57
CA PHE A 380 -9.00 -18.33 18.54
C PHE A 380 -8.64 -17.45 19.75
N GLU A 381 -7.63 -17.89 20.49
CA GLU A 381 -7.10 -17.16 21.64
C GLU A 381 -5.85 -16.38 21.25
N PRO A 382 -5.65 -15.18 21.82
CA PRO A 382 -4.47 -14.38 21.56
C PRO A 382 -3.24 -15.04 22.18
N THR A 383 -2.10 -14.98 21.47
CA THR A 383 -0.80 -15.31 22.05
C THR A 383 -0.21 -14.10 22.78
N ASP A 384 0.88 -14.31 23.52
CA ASP A 384 1.64 -13.22 24.13
C ASP A 384 2.04 -12.13 23.12
N TYR A 385 2.27 -12.52 21.86
CA TYR A 385 2.58 -11.58 20.78
C TYR A 385 1.41 -10.62 20.51
N ALA A 386 0.19 -11.13 20.33
CA ALA A 386 -0.98 -10.28 20.14
C ALA A 386 -1.28 -9.44 21.40
N LEU A 387 -1.16 -10.02 22.59
CA LEU A 387 -1.40 -9.30 23.85
C LEU A 387 -0.45 -8.12 24.03
N LEU A 388 0.83 -8.25 23.64
CA LEU A 388 1.78 -7.14 23.65
C LEU A 388 1.39 -6.02 22.67
N ILE A 389 0.88 -6.36 21.48
CA ILE A 389 0.39 -5.35 20.52
C ILE A 389 -0.76 -4.57 21.13
N TRP A 390 -1.76 -5.27 21.67
CA TRP A 390 -2.89 -4.65 22.35
C TRP A 390 -2.47 -3.79 23.54
N ALA A 391 -1.53 -4.27 24.36
CA ALA A 391 -1.02 -3.51 25.50
C ALA A 391 -0.27 -2.23 25.05
N ALA A 392 0.43 -2.26 23.92
CA ALA A 392 1.11 -1.09 23.37
C ALA A 392 0.11 -0.04 22.85
N LEU A 393 -0.95 -0.47 22.17
CA LEU A 393 -2.03 0.40 21.70
C LEU A 393 -2.76 1.05 22.88
N ASP A 394 -3.11 0.26 23.89
CA ASP A 394 -3.78 0.72 25.10
C ASP A 394 -2.92 1.71 25.91
N ALA A 395 -1.63 1.42 26.09
CA ALA A 395 -0.70 2.35 26.75
C ALA A 395 -0.59 3.68 26.01
N TYR A 396 -0.55 3.65 24.67
CA TYR A 396 -0.49 4.85 23.85
C TYR A 396 -1.78 5.68 23.94
N ASP A 397 -2.94 5.04 23.89
CA ASP A 397 -4.25 5.69 24.00
C ASP A 397 -4.46 6.34 25.38
N ARG A 398 -4.02 5.67 26.44
CA ARG A 398 -4.00 6.23 27.81
C ARG A 398 -2.98 7.36 28.02
N GLY A 399 -2.15 7.66 27.02
CA GLY A 399 -1.12 8.70 27.07
C GLY A 399 0.16 8.30 27.82
N ASP A 400 0.33 7.03 28.19
CA ASP A 400 1.57 6.51 28.78
C ASP A 400 2.57 6.12 27.68
N TYR A 401 3.15 7.16 27.08
CA TYR A 401 4.08 6.99 25.95
C TYR A 401 5.39 6.28 26.35
N TYR A 402 5.80 6.36 27.62
CA TYR A 402 6.99 5.65 28.10
C TYR A 402 6.74 4.13 28.14
N LEU A 403 5.59 3.72 28.68
CA LEU A 403 5.21 2.31 28.68
C LEU A 403 5.00 1.80 27.25
N ALA A 404 4.32 2.57 26.39
CA ALA A 404 4.11 2.20 24.99
C ALA A 404 5.44 1.94 24.26
N GLU A 405 6.42 2.85 24.39
CA GLU A 405 7.76 2.69 23.82
C GLU A 405 8.42 1.39 24.27
N LYS A 406 8.36 1.08 25.57
CA LYS A 406 8.96 -0.11 26.15
C LYS A 406 8.30 -1.40 25.62
N ILE A 407 6.97 -1.42 25.51
CA ILE A 407 6.24 -2.59 25.00
C ILE A 407 6.54 -2.80 23.51
N TRP A 408 6.55 -1.73 22.70
CA TRP A 408 6.97 -1.83 21.30
C TRP A 408 8.41 -2.35 21.16
N GLY A 409 9.32 -1.91 22.05
CA GLY A 409 10.68 -2.43 22.11
C GLY A 409 10.73 -3.94 22.40
N GLN A 410 9.85 -4.45 23.27
CA GLN A 410 9.73 -5.89 23.53
C GLN A 410 9.19 -6.65 22.31
N LEU A 411 8.22 -6.09 21.60
CA LEU A 411 7.71 -6.68 20.35
C LEU A 411 8.80 -6.81 19.29
N LEU A 412 9.69 -5.82 19.17
CA LEU A 412 10.81 -5.88 18.22
C LEU A 412 11.84 -6.97 18.54
N VAL A 413 11.93 -7.40 19.81
CA VAL A 413 12.75 -8.57 20.19
C VAL A 413 12.12 -9.87 19.69
N LEU A 414 10.79 -9.95 19.69
CA LEU A 414 10.04 -11.11 19.19
C LEU A 414 9.94 -11.12 17.66
N ASN A 415 9.84 -9.94 17.05
CA ASN A 415 9.68 -9.75 15.62
C ASN A 415 10.38 -8.46 15.16
N SER A 416 11.61 -8.59 14.69
CA SER A 416 12.38 -7.46 14.15
C SER A 416 11.83 -6.90 12.84
N ASN A 417 10.96 -7.65 12.16
CA ASN A 417 10.33 -7.26 10.89
C ASN A 417 9.04 -6.46 11.11
N PHE A 418 8.67 -6.14 12.36
CA PHE A 418 7.43 -5.46 12.65
C PHE A 418 7.57 -3.93 12.53
N ASP A 419 7.50 -3.45 11.29
CA ASP A 419 7.65 -2.02 10.94
C ASP A 419 6.71 -1.08 11.72
N VAL A 420 5.51 -1.55 12.04
CA VAL A 420 4.52 -0.82 12.85
C VAL A 420 5.03 -0.55 14.27
N ALA A 421 5.84 -1.45 14.85
CA ALA A 421 6.41 -1.24 16.17
C ALA A 421 7.44 -0.11 16.18
N TYR A 422 8.30 0.00 15.17
CA TYR A 422 9.19 1.16 15.03
C TYR A 422 8.39 2.46 14.87
N THR A 423 7.32 2.43 14.10
CA THR A 423 6.40 3.57 13.97
C THR A 423 5.75 3.92 15.31
N GLY A 424 5.31 2.92 16.09
CA GLY A 424 4.74 3.10 17.42
C GLY A 424 5.71 3.75 18.41
N ILE A 425 6.97 3.32 18.42
CA ILE A 425 8.07 3.95 19.18
C ILE A 425 8.26 5.40 18.72
N GLY A 426 8.31 5.63 17.41
CA GLY A 426 8.45 6.96 16.83
C GLY A 426 7.32 7.91 17.27
N ARG A 427 6.06 7.45 17.26
CA ARG A 427 4.90 8.22 17.74
C ARG A 427 5.00 8.53 19.23
N ALA A 428 5.40 7.56 20.04
CA ALA A 428 5.58 7.75 21.48
C ALA A 428 6.67 8.79 21.80
N LEU A 429 7.81 8.72 21.11
CA LEU A 429 8.90 9.69 21.23
C LEU A 429 8.49 11.08 20.71
N LEU A 430 7.75 11.13 19.62
CA LEU A 430 7.21 12.38 19.06
C LEU A 430 6.29 13.10 20.06
N ARG A 431 5.47 12.35 20.81
CA ARG A 431 4.62 12.89 21.88
C ARG A 431 5.38 13.35 23.12
N ARG A 432 6.65 12.96 23.25
CA ARG A 432 7.57 13.38 24.32
C ARG A 432 8.55 14.47 23.87
N ASP A 433 8.33 15.06 22.69
CA ASP A 433 9.19 16.07 22.07
C ASP A 433 10.62 15.59 21.74
N GLU A 434 10.84 14.26 21.68
CA GLU A 434 12.14 13.66 21.33
C GLU A 434 12.26 13.47 19.81
N TYR A 435 12.21 14.57 19.06
CA TYR A 435 12.03 14.54 17.61
C TYR A 435 13.15 13.82 16.85
N ALA A 436 14.42 13.92 17.30
CA ALA A 436 15.56 13.28 16.64
C ALA A 436 15.48 11.74 16.68
N GLU A 437 15.17 11.17 17.86
CA GLU A 437 15.01 9.73 18.02
C GLU A 437 13.69 9.25 17.39
N ALA A 438 12.63 10.07 17.41
CA ALA A 438 11.39 9.79 16.69
C ALA A 438 11.65 9.61 15.18
N MET A 439 12.37 10.55 14.55
CA MET A 439 12.77 10.46 13.14
C MET A 439 13.56 9.19 12.83
N LYS A 440 14.49 8.80 13.70
CA LYS A 440 15.28 7.57 13.51
C LYS A 440 14.38 6.34 13.49
N ASN A 441 13.41 6.25 14.39
CA ASN A 441 12.46 5.14 14.44
C ASN A 441 11.48 5.15 13.27
N PHE A 442 10.96 6.32 12.86
CA PHE A 442 10.16 6.42 11.64
C PHE A 442 10.93 6.00 10.39
N LYS A 443 12.23 6.29 10.34
CA LYS A 443 13.10 5.82 9.25
C LYS A 443 13.29 4.31 9.27
N LEU A 444 13.44 3.69 10.44
CA LEU A 444 13.52 2.23 10.58
C LEU A 444 12.22 1.55 10.14
N GLY A 445 11.08 2.06 10.59
CA GLY A 445 9.76 1.60 10.17
C GLY A 445 9.30 2.15 8.82
N ASN A 446 10.17 2.68 7.97
CA ASN A 446 9.85 3.22 6.63
C ASN A 446 8.67 4.23 6.54
N ASN A 447 8.26 4.84 7.65
CA ASN A 447 7.13 5.76 7.72
C ASN A 447 7.57 7.20 7.38
N ARG A 448 7.45 7.57 6.10
CA ARG A 448 7.91 8.87 5.58
C ARG A 448 7.01 10.04 5.97
N SER A 449 5.71 9.79 6.15
CA SER A 449 4.74 10.84 6.52
C SER A 449 5.04 11.33 7.92
N GLU A 450 5.07 10.44 8.90
CA GLU A 450 5.31 10.82 10.30
C GLU A 450 6.79 11.20 10.54
N TYR A 451 7.72 10.68 9.73
CA TYR A 451 9.08 11.21 9.67
C TYR A 451 9.08 12.69 9.27
N SER A 452 8.29 13.07 8.26
CA SER A 452 8.20 14.46 7.80
C SER A 452 7.65 15.36 8.91
N ASP A 453 6.61 14.91 9.62
CA ASP A 453 6.01 15.65 10.74
C ASP A 453 7.04 15.86 11.87
N ALA A 454 7.77 14.80 12.24
CA ALA A 454 8.84 14.89 13.23
C ALA A 454 10.00 15.78 12.76
N PHE A 455 10.35 15.72 11.47
CA PHE A 455 11.41 16.54 10.89
C PHE A 455 11.03 18.02 10.84
N GLU A 456 9.76 18.35 10.61
CA GLU A 456 9.26 19.72 10.68
C GLU A 456 9.46 20.31 12.09
N LEU A 457 9.04 19.56 13.12
CA LEU A 457 9.17 19.97 14.52
C LEU A 457 10.64 20.08 14.93
N TYR A 458 11.47 19.10 14.58
CA TYR A 458 12.91 19.14 14.80
C TYR A 458 13.56 20.35 14.13
N ARG A 459 13.22 20.62 12.86
CA ARG A 459 13.74 21.78 12.11
C ARG A 459 13.35 23.08 12.79
N LYS A 460 12.11 23.18 13.26
CA LYS A 460 11.60 24.35 13.99
C LYS A 460 12.40 24.58 15.27
N GLU A 461 12.63 23.54 16.06
CA GLU A 461 13.46 23.59 17.28
C GLU A 461 14.89 24.04 16.96
N MET A 462 15.53 23.40 15.96
CA MET A 462 16.88 23.74 15.52
C MET A 462 17.00 25.20 15.06
N VAL A 463 16.02 25.68 14.31
CA VAL A 463 15.97 27.09 13.87
C VAL A 463 15.88 28.00 15.08
N TYR A 464 14.97 27.76 16.02
CA TYR A 464 14.84 28.62 17.21
C TYR A 464 16.14 28.66 18.04
N GLU A 465 16.80 27.52 18.24
CA GLU A 465 18.04 27.46 19.01
C GLU A 465 19.22 28.17 18.31
N HIS A 466 19.32 28.01 16.98
CA HIS A 466 20.46 28.50 16.20
C HIS A 466 20.24 29.87 15.56
N PHE A 467 19.01 30.38 15.52
CA PHE A 467 18.66 31.64 14.85
C PHE A 467 19.54 32.83 15.30
N PRO A 468 19.82 33.06 16.60
CA PRO A 468 20.66 34.18 17.02
C PRO A 468 22.08 34.10 16.45
N LYS A 469 22.67 32.90 16.40
CA LYS A 469 24.02 32.66 15.84
C LYS A 469 24.02 32.88 14.33
N ALA A 470 23.01 32.35 13.63
CA ALA A 470 22.88 32.50 12.18
C ALA A 470 22.66 33.98 11.79
N ALA A 471 21.80 34.71 12.50
CA ALA A 471 21.56 36.13 12.28
C ALA A 471 22.84 36.96 12.51
N ALA A 472 23.62 36.65 13.56
CA ALA A 472 24.89 37.31 13.82
C ALA A 472 25.90 37.07 12.68
N VAL A 473 26.05 35.82 12.20
CA VAL A 473 26.91 35.50 11.05
C VAL A 473 26.44 36.23 9.79
N PHE A 474 25.13 36.27 9.53
CA PHE A 474 24.58 36.96 8.37
C PHE A 474 24.88 38.47 8.41
N VAL A 475 24.74 39.11 9.57
CA VAL A 475 25.12 40.53 9.76
C VAL A 475 26.62 40.73 9.54
N VAL A 476 27.47 39.83 10.04
CA VAL A 476 28.93 39.89 9.81
C VAL A 476 29.27 39.72 8.32
N VAL A 477 28.62 38.80 7.62
CA VAL A 477 28.81 38.58 6.18
C VAL A 477 28.34 39.81 5.39
N LEU A 478 27.19 40.39 5.71
CA LEU A 478 26.72 41.62 5.09
C LEU A 478 27.66 42.80 5.37
N ALA A 479 28.16 42.92 6.59
CA ALA A 479 29.16 43.92 6.96
C ALA A 479 30.47 43.73 6.18
N ALA A 480 30.91 42.47 6.01
CA ALA A 480 32.09 42.12 5.22
C ALA A 480 31.91 42.42 3.73
N ILE A 481 30.74 42.09 3.15
CA ILE A 481 30.40 42.42 1.75
C ILE A 481 30.34 43.94 1.57
N PHE A 482 29.75 44.67 2.51
CA PHE A 482 29.67 46.13 2.46
C PHE A 482 31.06 46.78 2.60
N ALA A 483 31.89 46.30 3.52
CA ALA A 483 33.27 46.74 3.68
C ALA A 483 34.11 46.42 2.44
N ALA A 484 33.98 45.21 1.87
CA ALA A 484 34.63 44.82 0.64
C ALA A 484 34.20 45.70 -0.54
N ARG A 485 32.89 45.99 -0.69
CA ARG A 485 32.38 46.93 -1.71
C ARG A 485 32.91 48.35 -1.51
N ARG A 486 33.02 48.82 -0.27
CA ARG A 486 33.54 50.15 0.07
C ARG A 486 35.04 50.25 -0.24
N LEU A 487 35.81 49.19 0.05
CA LEU A 487 37.23 49.08 -0.30
C LEU A 487 37.45 48.93 -1.81
N TRP A 488 36.54 48.24 -2.53
CA TRP A 488 36.61 48.12 -3.99
C TRP A 488 36.25 49.42 -4.72
N ARG A 489 35.31 50.21 -4.21
CA ARG A 489 34.99 51.56 -4.76
C ARG A 489 36.15 52.56 -4.62
N GLY A 490 37.14 52.29 -3.77
CA GLY A 490 38.36 53.08 -3.61
C GLY A 490 39.50 52.72 -4.58
N ARG A 491 39.38 51.66 -5.39
CA ARG A 491 40.39 51.29 -6.39
C ARG A 491 39.92 51.65 -7.79
N LYS A 492 40.27 52.86 -8.25
CA LYS A 492 40.34 53.14 -9.69
C LYS A 492 41.29 52.12 -10.33
N ALA A 493 40.78 51.42 -11.34
CA ALA A 493 41.56 50.46 -12.13
C ALA A 493 42.80 51.16 -12.70
N ARG A 494 43.98 50.68 -12.30
CA ARG A 494 45.23 50.92 -13.03
C ARG A 494 45.27 49.93 -14.20
N PRO A 495 45.42 50.37 -15.45
CA PRO A 495 45.61 49.46 -16.57
C PRO A 495 47.09 49.13 -16.65
N VAL A 496 47.52 48.00 -16.06
CA VAL A 496 48.88 47.51 -16.28
C VAL A 496 48.89 46.00 -16.41
N ALA A 497 49.50 45.59 -17.52
CA ALA A 497 50.05 44.28 -17.84
C ALA A 497 49.05 43.22 -18.32
N GLN A 498 48.53 43.48 -19.52
CA GLN A 498 48.71 42.53 -20.63
C GLN A 498 50.20 42.22 -20.80
N GLU A 499 50.79 41.42 -19.91
CA GLU A 499 52.17 40.91 -20.09
C GLU A 499 52.51 39.75 -19.13
N ALA A 500 51.50 39.04 -18.62
CA ALA A 500 51.66 37.79 -17.87
C ALA A 500 50.86 36.62 -18.46
N ALA A 501 50.32 36.78 -19.68
CA ALA A 501 49.54 35.76 -20.40
C ALA A 501 50.34 35.03 -21.50
N ALA A 502 51.64 35.33 -21.64
CA ALA A 502 52.49 34.84 -22.73
C ALA A 502 53.72 34.07 -22.21
N ALA A 503 53.56 33.19 -21.22
CA ALA A 503 54.66 32.30 -20.79
C ALA A 503 54.20 30.96 -20.20
N GLY A 504 53.05 30.43 -20.64
CA GLY A 504 52.58 29.07 -20.28
C GLY A 504 51.97 28.28 -21.43
N ALA A 505 51.98 28.85 -22.65
CA ALA A 505 51.25 28.34 -23.80
C ALA A 505 52.09 27.37 -24.63
N LYS A 506 52.53 26.25 -24.04
CA LYS A 506 53.05 25.10 -24.81
C LYS A 506 53.13 23.80 -23.99
N ARG A 507 52.13 23.51 -23.13
CA ARG A 507 51.98 22.15 -22.55
C ARG A 507 50.57 21.74 -22.10
N ARG A 508 49.51 22.47 -22.49
CA ARG A 508 48.10 22.18 -22.14
C ARG A 508 47.21 22.05 -23.37
N ARG A 509 47.61 21.25 -24.36
CA ARG A 509 46.89 21.11 -25.64
C ARG A 509 46.26 19.71 -25.78
N PHE A 510 45.35 19.37 -24.87
CA PHE A 510 44.38 18.28 -25.10
C PHE A 510 43.14 18.46 -24.22
N GLY A 511 43.29 18.91 -22.97
CA GLY A 511 42.17 19.15 -22.05
C GLY A 511 41.43 20.49 -22.22
N GLN A 512 42.08 21.55 -22.74
CA GLN A 512 41.45 22.88 -22.85
C GLN A 512 40.24 22.90 -23.80
N LYS A 513 40.33 22.25 -24.97
CA LYS A 513 39.21 22.19 -25.92
C LYS A 513 38.00 21.44 -25.37
N THR A 514 38.22 20.38 -24.60
CA THR A 514 37.14 19.61 -23.97
C THR A 514 36.51 20.39 -22.82
N LEU A 515 37.30 21.08 -21.99
CA LEU A 515 36.81 22.00 -20.95
C LEU A 515 36.01 23.17 -21.52
N GLU A 516 36.50 23.81 -22.59
CA GLU A 516 35.79 24.87 -23.30
C GLU A 516 34.48 24.35 -23.90
N SER A 517 34.46 23.14 -24.45
CA SER A 517 33.27 22.45 -24.96
C SER A 517 32.24 22.18 -23.86
N LEU A 518 32.68 21.71 -22.68
CA LEU A 518 31.80 21.47 -21.52
C LEU A 518 31.21 22.78 -20.97
N CYS A 519 32.02 23.83 -20.83
CA CYS A 519 31.53 25.15 -20.42
C CYS A 519 30.56 25.75 -21.44
N PHE A 520 30.75 25.48 -22.73
CA PHE A 520 29.82 25.89 -23.79
C PHE A 520 28.43 25.23 -23.65
N GLY A 521 28.33 24.11 -22.94
CA GLY A 521 27.05 23.46 -22.64
C GLY A 521 26.05 24.37 -21.93
N LEU A 522 26.51 25.25 -21.02
CA LEU A 522 25.64 26.23 -20.36
C LEU A 522 25.05 27.27 -21.33
N TYR A 523 25.81 27.63 -22.37
CA TYR A 523 25.33 28.55 -23.42
C TYR A 523 24.24 27.90 -24.27
N VAL A 524 24.37 26.60 -24.57
CA VAL A 524 23.38 25.83 -25.34
C VAL A 524 22.03 25.75 -24.60
N ILE A 525 22.06 25.70 -23.27
CA ILE A 525 20.84 25.69 -22.44
C ILE A 525 20.05 27.00 -22.58
N ILE A 526 20.74 28.14 -22.60
CA ILE A 526 20.10 29.46 -22.61
C ILE A 526 19.75 29.90 -24.05
N HIS A 527 20.57 29.51 -25.03
CA HIS A 527 20.42 29.86 -26.43
C HIS A 527 20.41 28.59 -27.29
N PRO A 528 19.30 27.84 -27.34
CA PRO A 528 19.26 26.53 -27.98
C PRO A 528 19.55 26.57 -29.48
N PHE A 529 18.89 27.43 -30.25
CA PHE A 529 19.06 27.50 -31.71
C PHE A 529 20.50 27.84 -32.09
N ASP A 530 21.01 28.98 -31.62
CA ASP A 530 22.38 29.43 -31.87
C ASP A 530 23.42 28.46 -31.28
N GLY A 531 23.15 27.92 -30.09
CA GLY A 531 24.04 26.99 -29.40
C GLY A 531 24.26 25.70 -30.18
N PHE A 532 23.19 25.07 -30.65
CA PHE A 532 23.27 23.86 -31.46
C PHE A 532 23.83 24.11 -32.87
N GLU A 533 23.56 25.27 -33.46
CA GLU A 533 24.15 25.64 -34.75
C GLU A 533 25.67 25.77 -34.63
N ARG A 534 26.15 26.43 -33.56
CA ARG A 534 27.59 26.59 -33.29
C ARG A 534 28.25 25.28 -32.87
N LEU A 535 27.54 24.40 -32.17
CA LEU A 535 28.02 23.03 -31.89
C LEU A 535 28.36 22.30 -33.20
N LYS A 536 27.49 22.41 -34.21
CA LYS A 536 27.64 21.77 -35.53
C LYS A 536 28.67 22.49 -36.42
N LYS A 537 28.47 23.80 -36.68
CA LYS A 537 29.28 24.57 -37.65
C LYS A 537 30.65 24.97 -37.13
N GLU A 538 30.77 25.38 -35.87
CA GLU A 538 32.04 25.84 -35.28
C GLU A 538 32.87 24.69 -34.67
N ARG A 539 32.41 23.43 -34.79
CA ARG A 539 33.03 22.22 -34.18
C ARG A 539 33.35 22.37 -32.69
N LYS A 540 32.50 23.13 -31.98
CA LYS A 540 32.61 23.33 -30.53
C LYS A 540 32.19 22.11 -29.72
N GLY A 541 31.44 21.18 -30.32
CA GLY A 541 31.11 19.90 -29.73
C GLY A 541 32.16 18.84 -30.07
N THR A 542 32.73 18.17 -29.07
CA THR A 542 33.62 17.02 -29.28
C THR A 542 32.93 15.72 -28.83
N PRO A 543 33.15 14.58 -29.51
CA PRO A 543 32.62 13.29 -29.05
C PRO A 543 33.03 12.95 -27.62
N LEU A 544 34.26 13.29 -27.23
CA LEU A 544 34.76 13.10 -25.87
C LEU A 544 33.94 13.92 -24.85
N ALA A 545 33.62 15.18 -25.15
CA ALA A 545 32.75 16.00 -24.29
C ALA A 545 31.34 15.40 -24.19
N ALA A 546 30.78 14.91 -25.30
CA ALA A 546 29.48 14.24 -25.31
C ALA A 546 29.47 12.95 -24.47
N THR A 547 30.52 12.13 -24.56
CA THR A 547 30.68 10.93 -23.71
C THR A 547 30.87 11.30 -22.23
N ILE A 548 31.60 12.37 -21.92
CA ILE A 548 31.72 12.87 -20.54
C ILE A 548 30.37 13.34 -20.01
N ILE A 549 29.58 14.08 -20.81
CA ILE A 549 28.24 14.50 -20.41
C ILE A 549 27.35 13.28 -20.16
N LEU A 550 27.36 12.28 -21.05
CA LEU A 550 26.61 11.04 -20.86
C LEU A 550 27.02 10.31 -19.58
N ALA A 551 28.33 10.22 -19.29
CA ALA A 551 28.83 9.66 -18.04
C ALA A 551 28.38 10.48 -16.81
N LEU A 552 28.35 11.80 -16.90
CA LEU A 552 27.83 12.66 -15.84
C LEU A 552 26.33 12.51 -15.63
N VAL A 553 25.54 12.28 -16.69
CA VAL A 553 24.11 11.97 -16.58
C VAL A 553 23.92 10.65 -15.83
N VAL A 554 24.67 9.60 -16.21
CA VAL A 554 24.67 8.32 -15.50
C VAL A 554 25.02 8.51 -14.02
N LEU A 555 26.13 9.22 -13.73
CA LEU A 555 26.53 9.52 -12.37
C LEU A 555 25.49 10.35 -11.61
N THR A 556 24.79 11.25 -12.29
CA THR A 556 23.71 12.05 -11.72
C THR A 556 22.55 11.17 -11.26
N PHE A 557 22.11 10.21 -12.07
CA PHE A 557 21.04 9.29 -11.68
C PHE A 557 21.48 8.35 -10.54
N VAL A 558 22.71 7.82 -10.59
CA VAL A 558 23.27 7.02 -9.49
C VAL A 558 23.36 7.83 -8.20
N PHE A 559 23.84 9.07 -8.28
CA PHE A 559 23.90 10.00 -7.14
C PHE A 559 22.51 10.30 -6.60
N ALA A 560 21.54 10.63 -7.45
CA ALA A 560 20.17 10.88 -7.04
C ALA A 560 19.56 9.67 -6.35
N ARG A 561 19.74 8.46 -6.88
CA ARG A 561 19.18 7.23 -6.31
C ARG A 561 19.74 6.93 -4.92
N GLN A 562 21.01 7.25 -4.67
CA GLN A 562 21.68 6.99 -3.39
C GLN A 562 21.44 8.08 -2.34
N TYR A 563 21.43 9.36 -2.75
CA TYR A 563 21.51 10.50 -1.83
C TYR A 563 20.25 11.37 -1.75
N THR A 564 19.19 11.04 -2.49
CA THR A 564 17.89 11.70 -2.33
C THR A 564 17.40 11.47 -0.89
N GLY A 565 16.85 12.52 -0.28
CA GLY A 565 16.36 12.50 1.10
C GLY A 565 15.33 11.41 1.32
N PHE A 566 15.29 10.86 2.53
CA PHE A 566 14.47 9.70 2.90
C PHE A 566 12.98 9.85 2.52
N ILE A 567 12.41 11.05 2.69
CA ILE A 567 11.02 11.39 2.35
C ILE A 567 10.74 11.15 0.85
N PHE A 568 11.70 11.47 -0.02
CA PHE A 568 11.53 11.41 -1.49
C PHE A 568 12.14 10.16 -2.12
N ASN A 569 13.00 9.43 -1.40
CA ASN A 569 13.66 8.24 -1.90
C ASN A 569 12.85 6.97 -1.58
N ARG A 570 12.21 6.40 -2.61
CA ARG A 570 11.47 5.14 -2.53
C ARG A 570 12.26 3.95 -3.10
N ALA A 571 13.50 4.15 -3.54
CA ALA A 571 14.28 3.08 -4.11
C ALA A 571 14.74 2.10 -3.02
N ASP A 572 14.64 0.80 -3.31
CA ASP A 572 15.30 -0.23 -2.50
C ASP A 572 16.81 -0.17 -2.76
N LEU A 573 17.55 0.38 -1.81
CA LEU A 573 19.01 0.53 -1.91
C LEU A 573 19.73 -0.84 -1.89
N SER A 574 19.11 -1.88 -1.33
CA SER A 574 19.71 -3.22 -1.26
C SER A 574 19.74 -3.94 -2.61
N LYS A 575 18.85 -3.55 -3.53
CA LYS A 575 18.71 -4.15 -4.87
C LYS A 575 19.33 -3.30 -5.98
N ILE A 576 20.14 -2.28 -5.65
CA ILE A 576 20.76 -1.44 -6.68
C ILE A 576 21.75 -2.26 -7.50
N ASN A 577 21.44 -2.40 -8.78
CA ASN A 577 22.35 -2.96 -9.76
C ASN A 577 22.93 -1.83 -10.60
N LEU A 578 24.20 -1.49 -10.38
CA LEU A 578 24.88 -0.40 -11.08
C LEU A 578 24.87 -0.59 -12.61
N LEU A 579 24.99 -1.82 -13.09
CA LEU A 579 24.94 -2.10 -14.54
C LEU A 579 23.54 -1.84 -15.11
N ALA A 580 22.49 -2.16 -14.36
CA ALA A 580 21.13 -1.86 -14.76
C ALA A 580 20.88 -0.34 -14.79
N GLU A 581 21.41 0.43 -13.82
CA GLU A 581 21.31 1.89 -13.82
C GLU A 581 22.08 2.54 -14.99
N ILE A 582 23.26 2.03 -15.30
CA ILE A 582 24.02 2.49 -16.48
C ILE A 582 23.21 2.15 -17.75
N GLY A 583 22.70 0.92 -17.84
CA GLY A 583 21.90 0.45 -18.96
C GLY A 583 20.62 1.26 -19.18
N SER A 584 19.92 1.63 -18.11
CA SER A 584 18.65 2.38 -18.18
C SER A 584 18.82 3.79 -18.76
N VAL A 585 20.02 4.36 -18.70
CA VAL A 585 20.34 5.67 -19.29
C VAL A 585 21.00 5.51 -20.66
N VAL A 586 22.01 4.63 -20.76
CA VAL A 586 22.83 4.50 -21.97
C VAL A 586 22.06 3.81 -23.10
N LEU A 587 21.26 2.79 -22.83
CA LEU A 587 20.54 2.05 -23.86
C LEU A 587 19.50 2.93 -24.57
N PRO A 588 18.58 3.64 -23.87
CA PRO A 588 17.64 4.54 -24.54
C PRO A 588 18.35 5.67 -25.28
N PHE A 589 19.45 6.20 -24.74
CA PHE A 589 20.23 7.24 -25.40
C PHE A 589 20.85 6.78 -26.72
N LEU A 590 21.47 5.59 -26.73
CA LEU A 590 22.07 5.02 -27.94
C LEU A 590 21.01 4.62 -28.97
N LEU A 591 19.89 4.04 -28.51
CA LEU A 591 18.74 3.75 -29.36
C LEU A 591 18.18 5.02 -29.99
N TRP A 592 18.01 6.08 -29.19
CA TRP A 592 17.61 7.39 -29.69
C TRP A 592 18.57 7.87 -30.79
N ALA A 593 19.86 7.96 -30.50
CA ALA A 593 20.84 8.49 -31.45
C ALA A 593 20.90 7.67 -32.75
N PHE A 594 20.85 6.33 -32.64
CA PHE A 594 20.92 5.44 -33.78
C PHE A 594 19.64 5.45 -34.63
N VAL A 595 18.47 5.27 -34.00
CA VAL A 595 17.17 5.24 -34.71
C VAL A 595 16.88 6.61 -35.31
N ASN A 596 17.18 7.69 -34.58
CA ASN A 596 17.01 9.05 -35.10
C ASN A 596 17.88 9.28 -36.33
N TRP A 597 19.16 8.90 -36.27
CA TRP A 597 20.04 8.96 -37.43
C TRP A 597 19.53 8.09 -38.59
N ALA A 598 19.16 6.83 -38.35
CA ALA A 598 18.70 5.91 -39.38
C ALA A 598 17.40 6.38 -40.06
N LEU A 599 16.49 7.02 -39.31
CA LEU A 599 15.24 7.53 -39.85
C LEU A 599 15.45 8.86 -40.60
N THR A 600 16.36 9.70 -40.11
CA THR A 600 16.67 10.98 -40.75
C THR A 600 17.45 10.81 -42.05
N THR A 601 18.25 9.76 -42.23
CA THR A 601 18.85 9.45 -43.54
C THR A 601 17.79 9.12 -44.60
N LEU A 602 16.69 8.48 -44.22
CA LEU A 602 15.53 8.23 -45.10
C LEU A 602 14.72 9.51 -45.38
N MET A 603 14.78 10.49 -44.48
CA MET A 603 14.04 11.76 -44.56
C MET A 603 14.89 12.94 -45.05
N GLU A 604 15.98 12.67 -45.77
CA GLU A 604 16.90 13.68 -46.35
C GLU A 604 17.52 14.63 -45.30
N GLY A 605 17.75 14.13 -44.08
CA GLY A 605 18.41 14.88 -43.01
C GLY A 605 19.90 15.05 -43.26
N LYS A 606 20.43 16.25 -42.97
CA LYS A 606 21.86 16.58 -43.19
C LYS A 606 22.79 16.20 -42.04
N GLY A 607 22.25 15.79 -40.89
CA GLY A 607 23.02 15.44 -39.70
C GLY A 607 23.68 14.06 -39.80
N THR A 608 24.94 13.95 -39.37
CA THR A 608 25.62 12.65 -39.23
C THR A 608 25.31 12.01 -37.87
N LEU A 609 25.51 10.69 -37.72
CA LEU A 609 25.35 10.00 -36.43
C LEU A 609 26.20 10.65 -35.32
N LYS A 610 27.39 11.14 -35.66
CA LYS A 610 28.27 11.86 -34.74
C LYS A 610 27.63 13.17 -34.27
N ASP A 611 26.97 13.90 -35.17
CA ASP A 611 26.33 15.18 -34.84
C ASP A 611 25.11 14.95 -33.95
N VAL A 612 24.30 13.93 -34.26
CA VAL A 612 23.15 13.51 -33.43
C VAL A 612 23.61 13.09 -32.04
N TYR A 613 24.65 12.26 -31.93
CA TYR A 613 25.22 11.84 -30.64
C TYR A 613 25.67 13.04 -29.79
N ILE A 614 26.39 13.99 -30.39
CA ILE A 614 26.86 15.20 -29.68
C ILE A 614 25.67 16.07 -29.27
N ALA A 615 24.75 16.36 -30.18
CA ALA A 615 23.60 17.21 -29.90
C ALA A 615 22.70 16.60 -28.81
N SER A 616 22.41 15.30 -28.88
CA SER A 616 21.64 14.58 -27.87
C SER A 616 22.33 14.60 -26.50
N ALA A 617 23.66 14.42 -26.42
CA ALA A 617 24.36 14.49 -25.14
C ALA A 617 24.27 15.89 -24.51
N PHE A 618 24.50 16.94 -25.31
CA PHE A 618 24.41 18.33 -24.84
C PHE A 618 22.98 18.74 -24.44
N ALA A 619 21.96 18.14 -25.05
CA ALA A 619 20.57 18.34 -24.64
C ALA A 619 20.25 17.81 -23.24
N LEU A 620 21.04 16.88 -22.70
CA LEU A 620 20.83 16.31 -21.36
C LEU A 620 21.50 17.09 -20.22
N ILE A 621 22.28 18.13 -20.51
CA ILE A 621 22.94 18.94 -19.46
C ILE A 621 21.95 19.55 -18.44
N PRO A 622 20.73 20.01 -18.82
CA PRO A 622 19.75 20.47 -17.84
C PRO A 622 19.43 19.44 -16.76
N VAL A 623 19.43 18.14 -17.10
CA VAL A 623 19.19 17.06 -16.13
C VAL A 623 20.27 17.07 -15.04
N ILE A 624 21.54 17.22 -15.41
CA ILE A 624 22.66 17.29 -14.45
C ILE A 624 22.50 18.51 -13.53
N ILE A 625 22.22 19.68 -14.11
CA ILE A 625 22.16 20.95 -13.36
C ILE A 625 20.94 21.01 -12.43
N THR A 626 19.87 20.30 -12.76
CA THR A 626 18.64 20.28 -11.95
C THR A 626 18.66 19.17 -10.92
N VAL A 627 18.96 17.93 -11.32
CA VAL A 627 18.91 16.77 -10.42
C VAL A 627 19.93 16.88 -9.30
N VAL A 628 21.21 17.21 -9.58
CA VAL A 628 22.26 17.20 -8.54
C VAL A 628 21.96 18.17 -7.37
N PRO A 629 21.62 19.45 -7.60
CA PRO A 629 21.24 20.34 -6.51
C PRO A 629 19.93 19.92 -5.83
N LEU A 630 18.94 19.44 -6.59
CA LEU A 630 17.67 18.98 -6.01
C LEU A 630 17.85 17.76 -5.10
N THR A 631 18.76 16.84 -5.43
CA THR A 631 19.12 15.72 -4.56
C THR A 631 19.65 16.22 -3.21
N VAL A 632 20.53 17.23 -3.21
CA VAL A 632 21.03 17.81 -1.95
C VAL A 632 19.89 18.51 -1.18
N VAL A 633 19.11 19.36 -1.86
CA VAL A 633 18.00 20.10 -1.25
C VAL A 633 16.93 19.16 -0.69
N SER A 634 16.68 18.02 -1.33
CA SER A 634 15.67 17.03 -0.89
C SER A 634 15.89 16.50 0.53
N ASN A 635 17.10 16.58 1.08
CA ASN A 635 17.40 16.20 2.46
C ASN A 635 16.93 17.22 3.50
N PHE A 636 16.49 18.40 3.06
CA PHE A 636 16.06 19.51 3.91
C PHE A 636 14.57 19.87 3.73
N LEU A 637 13.89 19.22 2.79
CA LEU A 637 12.49 19.47 2.49
C LEU A 637 11.59 18.53 3.29
N ILE A 638 10.46 19.06 3.74
CA ILE A 638 9.34 18.25 4.27
C ILE A 638 8.43 17.79 3.13
N GLN A 639 7.55 16.82 3.40
CA GLN A 639 6.64 16.25 2.41
C GLN A 639 5.73 17.29 1.76
N GLU A 640 5.22 18.27 2.53
CA GLU A 640 4.40 19.38 2.00
C GLU A 640 5.15 20.29 1.03
N GLU A 641 6.46 20.44 1.20
CA GLU A 641 7.35 21.19 0.30
C GLU A 641 7.71 20.39 -0.96
N GLY A 642 7.33 19.10 -1.02
CA GLY A 642 7.61 18.18 -2.11
C GLY A 642 7.10 18.64 -3.48
N ALA A 643 6.02 19.42 -3.52
CA ALA A 643 5.50 19.98 -4.77
C ALA A 643 6.56 20.80 -5.52
N PHE A 644 7.39 21.57 -4.81
CA PHE A 644 8.47 22.35 -5.42
C PHE A 644 9.58 21.46 -5.96
N TYR A 645 9.95 20.41 -5.23
CA TYR A 645 10.93 19.42 -5.68
C TYR A 645 10.51 18.78 -7.01
N TYR A 646 9.28 18.27 -7.09
CA TYR A 646 8.77 17.62 -8.30
C TYR A 646 8.54 18.60 -9.46
N MET A 647 8.10 19.81 -9.17
CA MET A 647 7.95 20.86 -10.19
C MET A 647 9.30 21.22 -10.83
N LEU A 648 10.35 21.44 -10.02
CA LEU A 648 11.68 21.78 -10.52
C LEU A 648 12.33 20.62 -11.28
N MET A 649 12.14 19.39 -10.80
CA MET A 649 12.57 18.17 -11.50
C MET A 649 11.90 18.05 -12.87
N SER A 650 10.58 18.28 -12.92
CA SER A 650 9.79 18.24 -14.16
C SER A 650 10.20 19.35 -15.14
N ALA A 651 10.50 20.54 -14.64
CA ALA A 651 11.02 21.64 -15.46
C ALA A 651 12.39 21.31 -16.07
N GLY A 652 13.29 20.71 -15.29
CA GLY A 652 14.60 20.26 -15.76
C GLY A 652 14.53 19.20 -16.85
N LEU A 653 13.72 18.16 -16.62
CA LEU A 653 13.49 17.10 -17.60
C LEU A 653 12.77 17.62 -18.85
N GLY A 654 11.72 18.43 -18.67
CA GLY A 654 10.98 19.05 -19.77
C GLY A 654 11.88 19.94 -20.64
N TRP A 655 12.78 20.71 -20.02
CA TRP A 655 13.75 21.50 -20.78
C TRP A 655 14.73 20.62 -21.57
N ALA A 656 15.21 19.53 -20.99
CA ALA A 656 16.07 18.58 -21.72
C ALA A 656 15.35 17.97 -22.94
N VAL A 657 14.05 17.65 -22.84
CA VAL A 657 13.24 17.19 -23.97
C VAL A 657 13.12 18.28 -25.04
N VAL A 658 12.88 19.54 -24.66
CA VAL A 658 12.84 20.66 -25.61
C VAL A 658 14.18 20.82 -26.32
N LEU A 659 15.30 20.77 -25.59
CA LEU A 659 16.64 20.85 -26.20
C LEU A 659 16.93 19.66 -27.12
N LEU A 660 16.40 18.49 -26.82
CA LEU A 660 16.57 17.30 -27.65
C LEU A 660 15.78 17.43 -28.97
N ILE A 661 14.56 17.97 -28.92
CA ILE A 661 13.75 18.26 -30.13
C ILE A 661 14.39 19.38 -30.96
N VAL A 662 14.77 20.49 -30.34
CA VAL A 662 15.34 21.65 -31.03
C VAL A 662 16.75 21.34 -31.54
N GLY A 663 17.61 20.81 -30.69
CA GLY A 663 19.02 20.56 -31.00
C GLY A 663 19.25 19.33 -31.83
N ALA A 664 18.91 18.16 -31.28
CA ALA A 664 19.26 16.87 -31.89
C ALA A 664 18.48 16.60 -33.17
N THR A 665 17.24 17.09 -33.30
CA THR A 665 16.45 16.91 -34.52
C THR A 665 16.36 18.14 -35.41
N MET A 666 15.89 19.29 -34.90
CA MET A 666 15.58 20.43 -35.77
C MET A 666 16.85 21.08 -36.35
N VAL A 667 17.77 21.51 -35.48
CA VAL A 667 19.00 22.22 -35.90
C VAL A 667 20.01 21.27 -36.54
N THR A 668 20.15 20.05 -36.00
CA THR A 668 21.12 19.08 -36.52
C THR A 668 20.77 18.60 -37.93
N HIS A 669 19.48 18.39 -38.23
CA HIS A 669 19.04 17.93 -39.56
C HIS A 669 18.52 19.05 -40.48
N GLU A 670 18.46 20.29 -40.01
CA GLU A 670 17.92 21.45 -40.75
C GLU A 670 16.46 21.23 -41.18
N TYR A 671 15.63 20.80 -40.23
CA TYR A 671 14.21 20.55 -40.45
C TYR A 671 13.33 21.70 -39.97
N ASP A 672 12.20 21.88 -40.63
CA ASP A 672 11.12 22.73 -40.12
C ASP A 672 10.43 22.09 -38.91
N PHE A 673 9.70 22.91 -38.14
CA PHE A 673 9.04 22.47 -36.91
C PHE A 673 8.13 21.25 -37.12
N ARG A 674 7.27 21.26 -38.16
CA ARG A 674 6.34 20.16 -38.45
C ARG A 674 7.07 18.84 -38.75
N LYS A 675 8.13 18.91 -39.56
CA LYS A 675 8.95 17.74 -39.93
C LYS A 675 9.72 17.21 -38.71
N THR A 676 10.17 18.09 -37.83
CA THR A 676 10.86 17.75 -36.58
C THR A 676 9.96 16.93 -35.64
N ILE A 677 8.74 17.41 -35.37
CA ILE A 677 7.81 16.70 -34.48
C ILE A 677 7.46 15.32 -35.04
N PHE A 678 7.17 15.22 -36.35
CA PHE A 678 6.92 13.94 -37.00
C PHE A 678 8.12 12.98 -36.87
N THR A 679 9.34 13.48 -37.12
CA THR A 679 10.57 12.68 -37.01
C THR A 679 10.81 12.20 -35.58
N CYS A 680 10.52 13.02 -34.57
CA CYS A 680 10.63 12.62 -33.16
C CYS A 680 9.65 11.50 -32.83
N ILE A 681 8.38 11.62 -33.23
CA ILE A 681 7.37 10.57 -33.02
C ILE A 681 7.78 9.28 -33.73
N ALA A 682 8.23 9.38 -34.98
CA ALA A 682 8.70 8.23 -35.75
C ALA A 682 9.96 7.59 -35.14
N THR A 683 10.85 8.39 -34.55
CA THR A 683 12.02 7.89 -33.79
C THR A 683 11.58 7.10 -32.57
N LEU A 684 10.61 7.60 -31.79
CA LEU A 684 10.09 6.88 -30.62
C LEU A 684 9.42 5.55 -31.03
N MET A 685 8.64 5.55 -32.11
CA MET A 685 8.07 4.32 -32.67
C MET A 685 9.16 3.34 -33.14
N GLY A 686 10.19 3.85 -33.81
CA GLY A 686 11.34 3.05 -34.24
C GLY A 686 12.12 2.45 -33.07
N MET A 687 12.27 3.19 -31.97
CA MET A 687 12.89 2.68 -30.73
C MET A 687 12.05 1.57 -30.11
N ALA A 688 10.72 1.74 -30.02
CA ALA A 688 9.82 0.71 -29.51
C ALA A 688 9.88 -0.56 -30.38
N PHE A 689 9.92 -0.41 -31.71
CA PHE A 689 10.07 -1.52 -32.64
C PHE A 689 11.43 -2.23 -32.50
N ALA A 690 12.53 -1.47 -32.37
CA ALA A 690 13.86 -2.03 -32.16
C ALA A 690 13.97 -2.79 -30.83
N LEU A 691 13.38 -2.26 -29.75
CA LEU A 691 13.31 -2.94 -28.46
C LEU A 691 12.48 -4.22 -28.54
N PHE A 692 11.33 -4.19 -29.22
CA PHE A 692 10.50 -5.37 -29.44
C PHE A 692 11.27 -6.47 -30.20
N LEU A 693 11.94 -6.12 -31.30
CA LEU A 693 12.77 -7.07 -32.05
C LEU A 693 13.94 -7.62 -31.22
N GLY A 694 14.58 -6.78 -30.41
CA GLY A 694 15.65 -7.19 -29.51
C GLY A 694 15.16 -8.17 -28.45
N LEU A 695 14.04 -7.88 -27.79
CA LEU A 695 13.41 -8.77 -26.82
C LEU A 695 12.97 -10.09 -27.45
N LEU A 696 12.37 -10.05 -28.64
CA LEU A 696 12.00 -11.25 -29.39
C LEU A 696 13.22 -12.10 -29.71
N PHE A 697 14.31 -11.49 -30.15
CA PHE A 697 15.56 -12.20 -30.45
C PHE A 697 16.17 -12.85 -29.20
N ILE A 698 16.18 -12.14 -28.07
CA ILE A 698 16.64 -12.70 -26.78
C ILE A 698 15.76 -13.88 -26.38
N ALA A 699 14.43 -13.75 -26.44
CA ALA A 699 13.50 -14.82 -26.10
C ALA A 699 13.68 -16.07 -26.98
N LEU A 700 13.84 -15.88 -28.29
CA LEU A 700 14.14 -16.98 -29.23
C LEU A 700 15.49 -17.63 -28.93
N THR A 701 16.50 -16.83 -28.60
CA THR A 701 17.84 -17.34 -28.24
C THR A 701 17.79 -18.15 -26.95
N GLU A 702 17.05 -17.70 -25.94
CA GLU A 702 16.84 -18.45 -24.70
C GLU A 702 16.13 -19.80 -24.95
N GLN A 703 15.12 -19.82 -25.81
CA GLN A 703 14.47 -21.07 -26.21
C GLN A 703 15.45 -22.05 -26.88
N VAL A 704 16.30 -21.56 -27.78
CA VAL A 704 17.33 -22.38 -28.41
C VAL A 704 18.34 -22.89 -27.38
N ILE A 705 18.78 -22.05 -26.44
CA ILE A 705 19.70 -22.46 -25.37
C ILE A 705 19.05 -23.51 -24.47
N MET A 706 17.78 -23.32 -24.08
CA MET A 706 17.05 -24.30 -23.26
C MET A 706 16.91 -25.64 -23.99
N PHE A 707 16.56 -25.62 -25.28
CA PHE A 707 16.48 -26.81 -26.11
C PHE A 707 17.82 -27.56 -26.16
N VAL A 708 18.92 -26.84 -26.39
CA VAL A 708 20.28 -27.44 -26.40
C VAL A 708 20.64 -28.01 -25.02
N ARG A 709 20.34 -27.30 -23.93
CA ARG A 709 20.56 -27.80 -22.55
C ARG A 709 19.77 -29.08 -22.27
N GLN A 710 18.51 -29.14 -22.71
CA GLN A 710 17.68 -30.34 -22.58
C GLN A 710 18.27 -31.52 -23.36
N LEU A 711 18.69 -31.31 -24.62
CA LEU A 711 19.35 -32.33 -25.42
C LEU A 711 20.65 -32.84 -24.78
N LEU A 712 21.48 -31.94 -24.24
CA LEU A 712 22.71 -32.31 -23.54
C LEU A 712 22.43 -33.09 -22.26
N THR A 713 21.41 -32.68 -21.49
CA THR A 713 21.02 -33.35 -20.24
C THR A 713 20.50 -34.77 -20.53
N GLU A 714 19.71 -34.94 -21.59
CA GLU A 714 19.21 -36.25 -22.01
C GLU A 714 20.32 -37.14 -22.58
N ALA A 715 21.30 -36.58 -23.30
CA ALA A 715 22.48 -37.31 -23.75
C ALA A 715 23.33 -37.82 -22.56
N ILE A 716 23.53 -36.98 -21.53
CA ILE A 716 24.27 -37.34 -20.30
C ILE A 716 23.53 -38.42 -19.49
N HIS A 717 22.20 -38.44 -19.49
CA HIS A 717 21.43 -39.49 -18.79
C HIS A 717 21.35 -40.82 -19.56
N ARG A 718 21.69 -40.84 -20.85
CA ARG A 718 21.69 -42.05 -21.69
C ARG A 718 23.07 -42.71 -21.83
N THR A 719 24.14 -42.05 -21.40
CA THR A 719 25.50 -42.61 -21.24
C THR A 719 25.76 -42.97 -19.79
#